data_AF-A0A350UM33-F1
#
_entry.id   AF-A0A350UM33-F1
#
_cell.length_a   1.000
_cell.length_b   1.000
_cell.length_c   1.000
_cell.angle_alpha   90.00
_cell.angle_beta   90.00
_cell.angle_gamma   90.00
#
_symmetry.space_group_name_H-M   'P 1'
#
loop_
_entity.id
_entity.type
_entity.pdbx_description
1 polymer ?
#
loop_
_entity_poly.entity_id
_entity_poly.type
_entity_poly.pdbx_seq_one_letter_code
_entity_poly.pdbx_strand_id
1 'polypeptide(L)'
;SSGYEYPERYSRWDVAALNPPLEIVGRGRVIDFRPLNLRGEMLVKMLGAVLGQHAHWESLEPVEGGLRGTLKPLPALFPEEERSKQPSVFSILRALVEEFRHPKDSRLALVGAFGYDLLFQFDPIELKLPRGEQKDLHLFLCDDIHFMDRKREVIERYQYDFDFDSLSTFGLDRKSKPVPQSEAPPLPAAEITADHTPEEYMAKVETVRDGMKRGDYYEVVLRQTFAAPYSGSAAALFERVQKQSPSPYEFLLQLGDEQLIGASPEMFVRVEGQRVETCPISGTARRTGDPMIDHEAIRELLNSAKEESELTMCTDVDRNDKSRVCVPGSVKVIGRRLIESYAGLFHTVDHVEGTLDAGYDSLDAFLSHMWAVTVIGAPKKAAAQTVENLEKDARGWYGGAVGMLSLNGDINTGILIRTVHLKDGMARYPAGATLLYDSNPAAEEQETRLKATGFFRSLAAPGAAAVQEAESKPGAGVRLLLVDHDDCFIQTLANYVRQTGADVVTYRAGFPLSLISEVNPDLILLSPGPGRPEEFGVPALARHAAEQGIPVFGVCLGLQGIVEAFGGVLDVLDYPMHGKPSLVDHRGVGVFEGLPQKLKVGRYHSLYARRAALPECLEITAESDDGIIMGVRHRTLPVEAVQFHPESLLSQHNEYGLTLIRNLIRQYGRVRQG
;
A
#
# COMPACT_ATOMS: atom_id res chain seq x y z
N SER A 1 6.55 -16.13 -5.10
CA SER A 1 7.50 -15.08 -5.50
C SER A 1 7.40 -13.96 -4.50
N SER A 2 8.51 -13.34 -4.12
CA SER A 2 8.47 -12.07 -3.40
C SER A 2 9.06 -10.98 -4.29
N GLY A 3 8.18 -10.14 -4.83
CA GLY A 3 8.55 -8.96 -5.62
C GLY A 3 9.14 -7.84 -4.80
N TYR A 4 9.10 -7.98 -3.47
CA TYR A 4 9.24 -6.88 -2.53
C TYR A 4 10.14 -7.27 -1.35
N GLU A 5 11.25 -6.57 -1.16
CA GLU A 5 12.19 -6.84 -0.07
C GLU A 5 11.89 -5.92 1.11
N TYR A 6 11.38 -6.49 2.21
CA TYR A 6 11.47 -5.87 3.52
C TYR A 6 12.49 -6.68 4.33
N PRO A 7 13.62 -6.08 4.75
CA PRO A 7 14.68 -6.79 5.45
C PRO A 7 14.13 -7.61 6.62
N GLU A 8 14.59 -8.87 6.74
CA GLU A 8 14.26 -9.81 7.83
C GLU A 8 12.79 -10.28 7.91
N ARG A 9 11.88 -9.77 7.07
CA ARG A 9 10.44 -10.11 7.12
C ARG A 9 9.97 -10.99 5.97
N TYR A 10 10.31 -10.69 4.72
CA TYR A 10 9.79 -11.44 3.57
C TYR A 10 10.87 -12.24 2.83
N SER A 11 10.47 -13.38 2.27
CA SER A 11 11.41 -14.34 1.70
C SER A 11 11.97 -13.85 0.37
N ARG A 12 13.28 -13.98 0.14
CA ARG A 12 13.96 -13.56 -1.09
C ARG A 12 13.80 -14.51 -2.31
N TRP A 13 12.91 -15.48 -2.21
CA TRP A 13 12.87 -16.64 -3.11
C TRP A 13 11.71 -16.58 -4.10
N ASP A 14 11.99 -16.93 -5.36
CA ASP A 14 10.94 -17.37 -6.28
C ASP A 14 10.94 -18.89 -6.34
N VAL A 15 9.75 -19.46 -6.29
CA VAL A 15 9.54 -20.92 -6.34
C VAL A 15 8.71 -21.22 -7.58
N ALA A 16 9.18 -22.17 -8.38
CA ALA A 16 8.47 -22.62 -9.58
C ALA A 16 8.51 -24.13 -9.69
N ALA A 17 7.37 -24.73 -9.99
CA ALA A 17 7.25 -26.15 -10.31
C ALA A 17 6.44 -26.29 -11.60
N LEU A 18 6.88 -27.18 -12.48
CA LEU A 18 6.23 -27.47 -13.75
C LEU A 18 5.92 -28.95 -13.80
N ASN A 19 4.69 -29.31 -14.19
CA ASN A 19 4.24 -30.70 -14.30
C ASN A 19 4.26 -31.49 -12.98
N PRO A 20 3.59 -31.01 -11.91
CA PRO A 20 3.48 -31.81 -10.69
C PRO A 20 2.84 -33.17 -11.00
N PRO A 21 3.30 -34.28 -10.38
CA PRO A 21 2.76 -35.61 -10.62
C PRO A 21 1.39 -35.83 -10.01
N LEU A 22 1.06 -35.12 -8.93
CA LEU A 22 -0.12 -35.39 -8.11
C LEU A 22 -0.75 -34.07 -7.66
N GLU A 23 -2.08 -33.98 -7.78
CA GLU A 23 -2.87 -32.96 -7.10
C GLU A 23 -3.74 -33.56 -6.00
N ILE A 24 -3.94 -32.79 -4.94
CA ILE A 24 -4.76 -33.11 -3.76
C ILE A 24 -5.85 -32.06 -3.69
N VAL A 25 -7.10 -32.49 -3.89
CA VAL A 25 -8.27 -31.60 -3.95
C VAL A 25 -9.23 -31.92 -2.82
N GLY A 26 -9.57 -30.92 -2.01
CA GLY A 26 -10.51 -31.06 -0.89
C GLY A 26 -11.84 -30.35 -1.17
N ARG A 27 -12.95 -31.00 -0.80
CA ARG A 27 -14.31 -30.44 -0.83
C ARG A 27 -15.11 -30.97 0.36
N GLY A 28 -15.42 -30.12 1.32
CA GLY A 28 -16.04 -30.50 2.58
C GLY A 28 -15.24 -31.59 3.28
N ARG A 29 -15.82 -32.79 3.41
CA ARG A 29 -15.17 -33.96 4.02
C ARG A 29 -14.50 -34.90 3.02
N VAL A 30 -14.52 -34.59 1.73
CA VAL A 30 -13.97 -35.43 0.67
C VAL A 30 -12.59 -34.92 0.26
N ILE A 31 -11.64 -35.83 0.10
CA ILE A 31 -10.30 -35.57 -0.44
C ILE A 31 -10.07 -36.47 -1.65
N ASP A 32 -9.70 -35.86 -2.77
CA ASP A 32 -9.29 -36.55 -3.99
C ASP A 32 -7.78 -36.44 -4.19
N PHE A 33 -7.11 -37.57 -4.40
CA PHE A 33 -5.74 -37.67 -4.89
C PHE A 33 -5.78 -38.01 -6.38
N ARG A 34 -5.40 -37.05 -7.23
CA ARG A 34 -5.53 -37.19 -8.69
C ARG A 34 -4.14 -37.16 -9.35
N PRO A 35 -3.73 -38.26 -9.99
CA PRO A 35 -2.49 -38.33 -10.74
C PRO A 35 -2.59 -37.49 -12.01
N LEU A 36 -1.54 -36.75 -12.31
CA LEU A 36 -1.43 -35.89 -13.50
C LEU A 36 -0.51 -36.47 -14.58
N ASN A 37 0.29 -37.48 -14.22
CA ASN A 37 1.17 -38.24 -15.09
C ASN A 37 1.42 -39.65 -14.50
N LEU A 38 2.24 -40.46 -15.18
CA LEU A 38 2.56 -41.84 -14.77
C LEU A 38 3.21 -41.92 -13.38
N ARG A 39 3.99 -40.89 -12.99
CA ARG A 39 4.60 -40.83 -11.65
C ARG A 39 3.52 -40.60 -10.59
N GLY A 40 2.53 -39.78 -10.89
CA GLY A 40 1.32 -39.61 -10.08
C GLY A 40 0.59 -40.93 -9.86
N GLU A 41 0.42 -41.73 -10.91
CA GLU A 41 -0.26 -43.03 -10.79
C GLU A 41 0.48 -43.99 -9.85
N MET A 42 1.82 -43.97 -9.86
CA MET A 42 2.62 -44.73 -8.90
C MET A 42 2.44 -44.17 -7.49
N LEU A 43 2.56 -42.86 -7.33
CA LEU A 43 2.40 -42.17 -6.04
C LEU A 43 1.03 -42.47 -5.40
N VAL A 44 -0.07 -42.42 -6.17
CA VAL A 44 -1.41 -42.74 -5.66
C VAL A 44 -1.48 -44.17 -5.10
N LYS A 45 -0.82 -45.14 -5.75
CA LYS A 45 -0.76 -46.52 -5.26
C LYS A 45 0.04 -46.63 -3.96
N MET A 46 1.18 -45.94 -3.87
CA MET A 46 2.00 -45.87 -2.66
C MET A 46 1.20 -45.23 -1.50
N LEU A 47 0.58 -44.08 -1.76
CA LEU A 47 -0.23 -43.35 -0.79
C LEU A 47 -1.46 -44.13 -0.34
N GLY A 48 -2.07 -44.94 -1.20
CA GLY A 48 -3.15 -45.84 -0.81
C GLY A 48 -2.73 -46.84 0.27
N ALA A 49 -1.50 -47.35 0.19
CA ALA A 49 -0.95 -48.25 1.21
C ALA A 49 -0.60 -47.51 2.51
N VAL A 50 0.02 -46.33 2.42
CA VAL A 50 0.44 -45.51 3.57
C VAL A 50 -0.77 -44.94 4.32
N LEU A 51 -1.71 -44.32 3.60
CA LEU A 51 -2.83 -43.58 4.20
C LEU A 51 -4.03 -44.48 4.51
N GLY A 52 -4.10 -45.69 3.97
CA GLY A 52 -5.27 -46.56 4.05
C GLY A 52 -5.72 -46.91 5.47
N GLN A 53 -4.80 -46.92 6.44
CA GLN A 53 -5.11 -47.23 7.85
C GLN A 53 -5.28 -45.99 8.73
N HIS A 54 -5.24 -44.78 8.15
CA HIS A 54 -5.32 -43.56 8.94
C HIS A 54 -6.70 -43.43 9.63
N ALA A 55 -6.69 -43.19 10.95
CA ALA A 55 -7.87 -43.31 11.80
C ALA A 55 -9.01 -42.32 11.47
N HIS A 56 -8.72 -41.23 10.77
CA HIS A 56 -9.70 -40.20 10.42
C HIS A 56 -10.48 -40.46 9.13
N TRP A 57 -10.13 -41.51 8.38
CA TRP A 57 -10.96 -41.94 7.26
C TRP A 57 -12.24 -42.61 7.75
N GLU A 58 -13.36 -42.22 7.17
CA GLU A 58 -14.58 -43.01 7.13
C GLU A 58 -14.47 -44.07 6.04
N SER A 59 -13.99 -43.67 4.85
CA SER A 59 -13.62 -44.58 3.77
C SER A 59 -12.46 -44.01 2.95
N LEU A 60 -11.68 -44.90 2.33
CA LEU A 60 -10.66 -44.57 1.34
C LEU A 60 -10.72 -45.60 0.22
N GLU A 61 -11.08 -45.15 -0.98
CA GLU A 61 -11.44 -46.04 -2.08
C GLU A 61 -10.71 -45.63 -3.37
N PRO A 62 -10.22 -46.60 -4.16
CA PRO A 62 -9.72 -46.31 -5.49
C PRO A 62 -10.89 -45.88 -6.38
N VAL A 63 -10.69 -44.80 -7.12
CA VAL A 63 -11.64 -44.29 -8.12
C VAL A 63 -11.00 -44.32 -9.50
N GLU A 64 -11.79 -44.14 -10.56
CA GLU A 64 -11.24 -44.07 -11.92
C GLU A 64 -10.20 -42.95 -11.99
N GLY A 65 -8.96 -43.34 -12.26
CA GLY A 65 -7.84 -42.41 -12.35
C GLY A 65 -7.46 -41.74 -11.03
N GLY A 66 -7.66 -42.34 -9.85
CA GLY A 66 -7.18 -41.75 -8.59
C GLY A 66 -7.57 -42.49 -7.31
N LEU A 67 -7.49 -41.79 -6.18
CA LEU A 67 -7.92 -42.27 -4.86
C LEU A 67 -8.81 -41.21 -4.21
N ARG A 68 -9.96 -41.63 -3.66
CA ARG A 68 -10.92 -40.75 -2.99
C ARG A 68 -11.10 -41.19 -1.54
N GLY A 69 -10.92 -40.26 -0.62
CA GLY A 69 -11.18 -40.48 0.80
C GLY A 69 -12.32 -39.61 1.31
N THR A 70 -13.14 -40.17 2.19
CA THR A 70 -14.15 -39.44 2.97
C THR A 70 -13.73 -39.42 4.42
N LEU A 71 -13.62 -38.24 5.02
CA LEU A 71 -13.26 -38.05 6.41
C LEU A 71 -14.46 -38.28 7.33
N LYS A 72 -14.20 -38.85 8.51
CA LYS A 72 -15.19 -38.95 9.58
C LYS A 72 -15.80 -37.58 9.92
N PRO A 73 -17.06 -37.54 10.35
CA PRO A 73 -17.65 -36.31 10.89
C PRO A 73 -16.93 -35.86 12.16
N LEU A 74 -17.05 -34.57 12.48
CA LEU A 74 -16.62 -34.04 13.77
C LEU A 74 -17.37 -34.76 14.91
N PRO A 75 -16.69 -35.10 16.01
CA PRO A 75 -17.38 -35.52 17.23
C PRO A 75 -18.29 -34.40 17.73
N ALA A 76 -19.40 -34.77 18.38
CA ALA A 76 -20.33 -33.78 18.95
C ALA A 76 -19.68 -32.92 20.06
N LEU A 77 -18.73 -33.48 20.80
CA LEU A 77 -18.02 -32.82 21.89
C LEU A 77 -16.56 -33.29 21.90
N PHE A 78 -15.64 -32.34 22.04
CA PHE A 78 -14.20 -32.56 22.25
C PHE A 78 -13.62 -31.33 22.98
N PRO A 79 -12.49 -31.46 23.70
CA PRO A 79 -11.78 -30.31 24.28
C PRO A 79 -11.28 -29.35 23.20
N GLU A 80 -11.37 -28.04 23.41
CA GLU A 80 -10.96 -27.04 22.40
C GLU A 80 -9.46 -27.14 22.08
N GLU A 81 -8.64 -27.61 23.02
CA GLU A 81 -7.21 -27.90 22.85
C GLU A 81 -6.94 -29.01 21.82
N GLU A 82 -7.93 -29.87 21.55
CA GLU A 82 -7.87 -30.93 20.53
C GLU A 82 -8.53 -30.53 19.21
N ARG A 83 -9.00 -29.28 19.06
CA ARG A 83 -9.72 -28.81 17.86
C ARG A 83 -8.94 -29.04 16.57
N SER A 84 -7.65 -28.77 16.56
CA SER A 84 -6.79 -28.95 15.37
C SER A 84 -6.49 -30.42 15.05
N LYS A 85 -6.72 -31.33 16.02
CA LYS A 85 -6.50 -32.78 15.91
C LYS A 85 -7.74 -33.53 15.45
N GLN A 86 -8.88 -32.86 15.29
CA GLN A 86 -10.11 -33.50 14.82
C GLN A 86 -10.01 -33.93 13.34
N PRO A 87 -10.81 -34.94 12.92
CA PRO A 87 -10.87 -35.38 11.53
C PRO A 87 -11.08 -34.19 10.58
N SER A 88 -10.12 -33.98 9.69
CA SER A 88 -10.09 -32.86 8.74
C SER A 88 -9.06 -33.14 7.64
N VAL A 89 -9.08 -32.34 6.57
CA VAL A 89 -8.09 -32.47 5.50
C VAL A 89 -6.66 -32.32 6.01
N PHE A 90 -6.47 -31.51 7.04
CA PHE A 90 -5.18 -31.25 7.67
C PHE A 90 -4.60 -32.47 8.39
N SER A 91 -5.44 -33.37 8.91
CA SER A 91 -4.93 -34.62 9.49
C SER A 91 -4.27 -35.52 8.45
N ILE A 92 -4.76 -35.49 7.21
CA ILE A 92 -4.16 -36.25 6.11
C ILE A 92 -2.90 -35.55 5.58
N LEU A 93 -2.90 -34.21 5.54
CA LEU A 93 -1.69 -33.45 5.24
C LEU A 93 -0.58 -33.69 6.28
N ARG A 94 -0.92 -33.81 7.58
CA ARG A 94 0.04 -34.21 8.62
C ARG A 94 0.65 -35.58 8.35
N ALA A 95 -0.17 -36.58 8.04
CA ALA A 95 0.31 -37.92 7.72
C ALA A 95 1.28 -37.91 6.52
N LEU A 96 1.02 -37.08 5.50
CA LEU A 96 1.94 -36.90 4.38
C LEU A 96 3.25 -36.23 4.81
N VAL A 97 3.19 -35.18 5.62
CA VAL A 97 4.40 -34.52 6.16
C VAL A 97 5.22 -35.51 6.99
N GLU A 98 4.59 -36.33 7.84
CA GLU A 98 5.27 -37.35 8.64
C GLU A 98 5.97 -38.39 7.78
N GLU A 99 5.29 -38.90 6.74
CA GLU A 99 5.83 -39.92 5.83
C GLU A 99 7.04 -39.39 5.03
N PHE A 100 6.96 -38.16 4.51
CA PHE A 100 8.00 -37.59 3.65
C PHE A 100 9.09 -36.84 4.43
N ARG A 101 8.98 -36.73 5.76
CA ARG A 101 9.92 -35.94 6.57
C ARG A 101 11.33 -36.50 6.45
N HIS A 102 12.26 -35.66 5.99
CA HIS A 102 13.67 -36.02 5.86
C HIS A 102 14.58 -34.99 6.56
N PRO A 103 15.50 -35.38 7.45
CA PRO A 103 16.28 -34.43 8.26
C PRO A 103 17.31 -33.62 7.45
N LYS A 104 17.62 -34.02 6.22
CA LYS A 104 18.58 -33.34 5.35
C LYS A 104 17.94 -32.62 4.16
N ASP A 105 16.62 -32.66 4.04
CA ASP A 105 15.90 -32.04 2.92
C ASP A 105 14.68 -31.26 3.40
N SER A 106 14.55 -30.03 2.94
CA SER A 106 13.46 -29.10 3.26
C SER A 106 12.80 -28.51 2.02
N ARG A 107 13.05 -29.07 0.84
CA ARG A 107 12.69 -28.47 -0.45
C ARG A 107 11.54 -29.18 -1.16
N LEU A 108 11.26 -30.45 -0.84
CA LEU A 108 10.04 -31.12 -1.28
C LEU A 108 8.82 -30.50 -0.60
N ALA A 109 7.78 -30.17 -1.36
CA ALA A 109 6.65 -29.44 -0.83
C ALA A 109 5.32 -29.72 -1.54
N LEU A 110 4.24 -29.45 -0.81
CA LEU A 110 2.89 -29.25 -1.33
C LEU A 110 2.67 -27.75 -1.58
N VAL A 111 2.37 -27.36 -2.81
CA VAL A 111 2.17 -25.96 -3.21
C VAL A 111 0.76 -25.77 -3.74
N GLY A 112 0.06 -24.72 -3.31
CA GLY A 112 -1.26 -24.41 -3.84
C GLY A 112 -2.06 -23.44 -2.98
N ALA A 113 -3.37 -23.66 -2.91
CA ALA A 113 -4.33 -22.77 -2.27
C ALA A 113 -5.25 -23.50 -1.29
N PHE A 114 -5.65 -22.77 -0.26
CA PHE A 114 -6.54 -23.13 0.83
C PHE A 114 -7.73 -22.17 0.78
N GLY A 115 -8.92 -22.68 0.47
CA GLY A 115 -10.16 -21.90 0.33
C GLY A 115 -10.79 -21.57 1.67
N TYR A 116 -11.58 -20.50 1.69
CA TYR A 116 -12.22 -19.96 2.90
C TYR A 116 -13.09 -20.99 3.62
N ASP A 117 -13.81 -21.82 2.86
CA ASP A 117 -14.75 -22.81 3.38
C ASP A 117 -14.11 -23.95 4.20
N LEU A 118 -12.77 -24.08 4.20
CA LEU A 118 -12.05 -24.97 5.13
C LEU A 118 -12.40 -24.67 6.61
N LEU A 119 -12.77 -23.43 6.92
CA LEU A 119 -13.22 -23.02 8.25
C LEU A 119 -14.38 -23.89 8.76
N PHE A 120 -15.29 -24.27 7.87
CA PHE A 120 -16.51 -25.01 8.21
C PHE A 120 -16.24 -26.49 8.55
N GLN A 121 -15.01 -26.98 8.35
CA GLN A 121 -14.60 -28.28 8.88
C GLN A 121 -14.34 -28.26 10.38
N PHE A 122 -14.25 -27.07 11.00
CA PHE A 122 -13.89 -26.88 12.41
C PHE A 122 -14.91 -26.06 13.19
N ASP A 123 -15.47 -25.00 12.57
CA ASP A 123 -16.52 -24.19 13.19
C ASP A 123 -17.89 -24.55 12.63
N PRO A 124 -18.86 -24.95 13.48
CA PRO A 124 -20.23 -25.15 13.04
C PRO A 124 -20.87 -23.79 12.73
N ILE A 125 -21.07 -23.52 11.43
CA ILE A 125 -21.74 -22.34 10.86
C ILE A 125 -22.99 -22.80 10.11
N GLU A 126 -24.08 -22.06 10.24
CA GLU A 126 -25.29 -22.29 9.45
C GLU A 126 -25.05 -21.80 8.02
N LEU A 127 -24.86 -22.74 7.09
CA LEU A 127 -24.59 -22.45 5.68
C LEU A 127 -25.86 -22.01 4.95
N LYS A 128 -25.86 -20.81 4.36
CA LYS A 128 -26.99 -20.21 3.61
C LYS A 128 -26.65 -19.85 2.18
N LEU A 129 -25.37 -19.59 1.90
CA LEU A 129 -24.92 -19.17 0.58
C LEU A 129 -24.83 -20.38 -0.37
N PRO A 130 -25.17 -20.19 -1.67
CA PRO A 130 -25.07 -21.26 -2.65
C PRO A 130 -23.60 -21.65 -2.86
N ARG A 131 -23.35 -22.96 -2.91
CA ARG A 131 -22.03 -23.54 -3.15
C ARG A 131 -22.11 -24.41 -4.39
N GLY A 132 -21.26 -24.13 -5.37
CA GLY A 132 -21.13 -24.91 -6.61
C GLY A 132 -20.04 -25.97 -6.48
N GLU A 133 -19.28 -26.19 -7.55
CA GLU A 133 -18.12 -27.10 -7.57
C GLU A 133 -16.83 -26.51 -6.98
N GLN A 134 -16.97 -25.49 -6.13
CA GLN A 134 -15.84 -24.81 -5.50
C GLN A 134 -14.99 -25.79 -4.70
N LYS A 135 -13.68 -25.56 -4.71
CA LYS A 135 -12.69 -26.37 -3.99
C LYS A 135 -12.34 -25.64 -2.70
N ASP A 136 -12.20 -26.41 -1.63
CA ASP A 136 -11.76 -25.87 -0.33
C ASP A 136 -10.24 -26.03 -0.19
N LEU A 137 -9.63 -26.95 -0.94
CA LEU A 137 -8.20 -27.19 -0.95
C LEU A 137 -7.78 -27.61 -2.36
N HIS A 138 -6.68 -27.06 -2.88
CA HIS A 138 -6.04 -27.56 -4.08
C HIS A 138 -4.53 -27.41 -3.94
N LEU A 139 -3.84 -28.51 -3.66
CA LEU A 139 -2.39 -28.57 -3.50
C LEU A 139 -1.77 -29.50 -4.54
N PHE A 140 -0.55 -29.21 -4.96
CA PHE A 140 0.25 -30.06 -5.83
C PHE A 140 1.47 -30.58 -5.08
N LEU A 141 1.76 -31.87 -5.22
CA LEU A 141 3.08 -32.41 -4.83
C LEU A 141 4.09 -32.04 -5.92
N CYS A 142 5.07 -31.21 -5.59
CA CYS A 142 6.05 -30.71 -6.55
C CYS A 142 7.36 -31.51 -6.46
N ASP A 143 7.52 -32.51 -7.34
CA ASP A 143 8.70 -33.39 -7.38
C ASP A 143 9.82 -32.89 -8.31
N ASP A 144 9.59 -31.80 -9.04
CA ASP A 144 10.56 -31.05 -9.84
C ASP A 144 10.35 -29.56 -9.59
N ILE A 145 11.15 -29.02 -8.66
CA ILE A 145 10.95 -27.70 -8.06
C ILE A 145 12.21 -26.86 -8.19
N HIS A 146 12.03 -25.60 -8.57
CA HIS A 146 13.08 -24.61 -8.77
C HIS A 146 12.96 -23.52 -7.71
N PHE A 147 14.09 -23.17 -7.11
CA PHE A 147 14.21 -22.07 -6.16
C PHE A 147 15.20 -21.04 -6.72
N MET A 148 14.73 -19.83 -7.01
CA MET A 148 15.57 -18.71 -7.41
C MET A 148 15.85 -17.83 -6.20
N ASP A 149 17.12 -17.70 -5.83
CA ASP A 149 17.58 -16.69 -4.88
C ASP A 149 17.80 -15.37 -5.63
N ARG A 150 16.89 -14.40 -5.47
CA ARG A 150 17.00 -13.11 -6.18
C ARG A 150 18.27 -12.34 -5.85
N LYS A 151 18.80 -12.51 -4.64
CA LYS A 151 19.97 -11.76 -4.16
C LYS A 151 21.28 -12.39 -4.63
N ARG A 152 21.31 -13.72 -4.70
CA ARG A 152 22.48 -14.46 -5.22
C ARG A 152 22.44 -14.64 -6.72
N GLU A 153 21.29 -14.40 -7.35
CA GLU A 153 21.01 -14.68 -8.77
C GLU A 153 21.26 -16.16 -9.12
N VAL A 154 20.92 -17.07 -8.20
CA VAL A 154 21.13 -18.52 -8.35
C VAL A 154 19.79 -19.23 -8.41
N ILE A 155 19.62 -20.08 -9.42
CA ILE A 155 18.50 -21.03 -9.51
C ILE A 155 19.01 -22.41 -9.10
N GLU A 156 18.42 -22.95 -8.05
CA GLU A 156 18.61 -24.35 -7.63
C GLU A 156 17.41 -25.17 -8.08
N ARG A 157 17.66 -26.35 -8.65
CA ARG A 157 16.62 -27.30 -9.06
C ARG A 157 16.74 -28.56 -8.23
N TYR A 158 15.63 -29.00 -7.67
CA TYR A 158 15.53 -30.23 -6.89
C TYR A 158 14.56 -31.18 -7.59
N GLN A 159 15.01 -32.41 -7.82
CA GLN A 159 14.21 -33.47 -8.42
C GLN A 159 14.15 -34.66 -7.49
N TYR A 160 12.95 -35.15 -7.25
CA TYR A 160 12.67 -36.24 -6.33
C TYR A 160 12.25 -37.48 -7.09
N ASP A 161 12.58 -38.63 -6.53
CA ASP A 161 12.06 -39.93 -6.92
C ASP A 161 11.58 -40.63 -5.66
N PHE A 162 10.51 -41.42 -5.80
CA PHE A 162 9.79 -42.04 -4.70
C PHE A 162 9.79 -43.56 -4.89
N ASP A 163 10.00 -44.28 -3.80
CA ASP A 163 10.01 -45.74 -3.76
C ASP A 163 9.20 -46.22 -2.55
N PHE A 164 8.39 -47.25 -2.75
CA PHE A 164 7.65 -47.92 -1.68
C PHE A 164 7.43 -49.38 -2.07
N ASP A 165 7.96 -50.31 -1.26
CA ASP A 165 8.02 -51.74 -1.56
C ASP A 165 8.56 -52.02 -2.98
N SER A 166 7.70 -52.48 -3.90
CA SER A 166 8.04 -52.79 -5.29
C SER A 166 7.67 -51.68 -6.29
N LEU A 167 7.12 -50.56 -5.82
CA LEU A 167 6.73 -49.43 -6.65
C LEU A 167 7.86 -48.39 -6.65
N SER A 168 8.11 -47.78 -7.81
CA SER A 168 9.13 -46.74 -7.98
C SER A 168 8.70 -45.71 -9.01
N THR A 169 9.07 -44.44 -8.81
CA THR A 169 8.98 -43.42 -9.86
C THR A 169 10.29 -43.25 -10.64
N PHE A 170 11.37 -43.92 -10.22
CA PHE A 170 12.69 -43.78 -10.83
C PHE A 170 12.65 -44.14 -12.32
N GLY A 171 13.20 -43.26 -13.16
CA GLY A 171 13.23 -43.44 -14.62
C GLY A 171 11.91 -43.16 -15.35
N LEU A 172 10.82 -42.82 -14.67
CA LEU A 172 9.57 -42.42 -15.31
C LEU A 172 9.61 -40.96 -15.81
N ASP A 173 8.91 -40.68 -16.90
CA ASP A 173 8.79 -39.32 -17.47
C ASP A 173 8.02 -38.39 -16.51
N ARG A 174 8.50 -37.14 -16.39
CA ARG A 174 7.91 -36.07 -15.58
C ARG A 174 6.94 -35.19 -16.37
N LYS A 175 6.80 -35.39 -17.67
CA LYS A 175 5.85 -34.61 -18.49
C LYS A 175 4.41 -34.92 -18.11
N SER A 176 3.61 -33.87 -17.96
CA SER A 176 2.17 -33.95 -17.80
C SER A 176 1.47 -33.56 -19.10
N LYS A 177 0.20 -33.96 -19.24
CA LYS A 177 -0.62 -33.50 -20.37
C LYS A 177 -0.79 -31.97 -20.27
N PRO A 178 -0.78 -31.24 -21.40
CA PRO A 178 -1.11 -29.82 -21.40
C PRO A 178 -2.49 -29.60 -20.78
N VAL A 179 -2.62 -28.56 -19.98
CA VAL A 179 -3.92 -28.15 -19.44
C VAL A 179 -4.82 -27.75 -20.63
N PRO A 180 -6.05 -28.27 -20.73
CA PRO A 180 -6.98 -27.88 -21.78
C PRO A 180 -7.18 -26.36 -21.76
N GLN A 181 -7.03 -25.71 -22.91
CA GLN A 181 -7.45 -24.31 -23.02
C GLN A 181 -8.98 -24.27 -23.07
N SER A 182 -9.57 -23.26 -22.43
CA SER A 182 -11.02 -23.04 -22.50
C SER A 182 -11.46 -22.94 -23.97
N GLU A 183 -12.39 -23.79 -24.39
CA GLU A 183 -13.02 -23.76 -25.71
C GLU A 183 -14.01 -22.59 -25.85
N ALA A 184 -14.36 -21.92 -24.74
CA ALA A 184 -15.26 -20.78 -24.77
C ALA A 184 -14.67 -19.66 -25.64
N PRO A 185 -15.47 -19.06 -26.55
CA PRO A 185 -15.00 -17.95 -27.36
C PRO A 185 -14.56 -16.80 -26.46
N PRO A 186 -13.51 -16.04 -26.85
CA PRO A 186 -13.05 -14.90 -26.07
C PRO A 186 -14.22 -13.96 -25.81
N LEU A 187 -14.52 -13.70 -24.55
CA LEU A 187 -15.54 -12.73 -24.20
C LEU A 187 -15.08 -11.34 -24.69
N PRO A 188 -15.96 -10.55 -25.33
CA PRO A 188 -15.62 -9.21 -25.79
C PRO A 188 -15.22 -8.35 -24.59
N ALA A 189 -14.25 -7.45 -24.79
CA ALA A 189 -13.89 -6.48 -23.77
C ALA A 189 -15.14 -5.69 -23.35
N ALA A 190 -15.46 -5.71 -22.06
CA ALA A 190 -16.60 -5.02 -21.48
C ALA A 190 -16.14 -4.21 -20.26
N GLU A 191 -16.99 -3.29 -19.83
CA GLU A 191 -16.75 -2.53 -18.60
C GLU A 191 -16.70 -3.45 -17.38
N ILE A 192 -15.90 -3.05 -16.40
CA ILE A 192 -15.79 -3.75 -15.11
C ILE A 192 -17.12 -3.56 -14.37
N THR A 193 -17.75 -4.66 -13.99
CA THR A 193 -18.98 -4.65 -13.21
C THR A 193 -18.69 -4.97 -11.74
N ALA A 194 -19.50 -4.41 -10.84
CA ALA A 194 -19.51 -4.77 -9.43
C ALA A 194 -20.78 -5.58 -9.14
N ASP A 195 -20.70 -6.55 -8.23
CA ASP A 195 -21.87 -7.31 -7.76
C ASP A 195 -22.78 -6.50 -6.83
N HIS A 196 -22.38 -5.30 -6.39
CA HIS A 196 -23.17 -4.37 -5.58
C HIS A 196 -23.27 -3.00 -6.27
N THR A 197 -24.39 -2.31 -6.05
CA THR A 197 -24.39 -0.85 -6.17
C THR A 197 -23.76 -0.22 -4.92
N PRO A 198 -23.25 1.02 -4.99
CA PRO A 198 -22.73 1.71 -3.81
C PRO A 198 -23.73 1.73 -2.65
N GLU A 199 -25.01 1.98 -2.93
CA GLU A 199 -26.09 2.04 -1.94
C GLU A 199 -26.34 0.68 -1.28
N GLU A 200 -26.28 -0.40 -2.07
CA GLU A 200 -26.41 -1.77 -1.54
C GLU A 200 -25.27 -2.12 -0.58
N TYR A 201 -24.03 -1.78 -0.92
CA TYR A 201 -22.88 -2.02 -0.04
C TYR A 201 -23.00 -1.18 1.24
N MET A 202 -23.32 0.11 1.11
CA MET A 202 -23.53 1.01 2.25
C MET A 202 -24.63 0.52 3.20
N ALA A 203 -25.73 -0.02 2.68
CA ALA A 203 -26.80 -0.59 3.50
C ALA A 203 -26.34 -1.82 4.32
N LYS A 204 -25.43 -2.63 3.77
CA LYS A 204 -24.81 -3.73 4.53
C LYS A 204 -23.91 -3.21 5.64
N VAL A 205 -23.16 -2.14 5.41
CA VAL A 205 -22.35 -1.49 6.46
C VAL A 205 -23.24 -1.06 7.63
N GLU A 206 -24.39 -0.44 7.36
CA GLU A 206 -25.34 -0.06 8.43
C GLU A 206 -25.92 -1.27 9.17
N THR A 207 -26.22 -2.35 8.45
CA THR A 207 -26.69 -3.61 9.07
C THR A 207 -25.66 -4.19 10.04
N VAL A 208 -24.37 -4.13 9.66
CA VAL A 208 -23.25 -4.55 10.50
C VAL A 208 -23.10 -3.64 11.73
N ARG A 209 -23.19 -2.31 11.55
CA ARG A 209 -23.14 -1.36 12.66
C ARG A 209 -24.27 -1.57 13.68
N ASP A 210 -25.47 -1.90 13.21
CA ASP A 210 -26.59 -2.26 14.08
C ASP A 210 -26.33 -3.55 14.86
N GLY A 211 -25.65 -4.53 14.26
CA GLY A 211 -25.19 -5.74 14.96
C GLY A 211 -24.15 -5.46 16.04
N MET A 212 -23.17 -4.59 15.73
CA MET A 212 -22.17 -4.16 16.72
C MET A 212 -22.79 -3.43 17.90
N LYS A 213 -23.77 -2.57 17.65
CA LYS A 213 -24.51 -1.85 18.69
C LYS A 213 -25.23 -2.79 19.67
N ARG A 214 -25.67 -3.96 19.19
CA ARG A 214 -26.28 -5.02 20.03
C ARG A 214 -25.25 -5.87 20.77
N GLY A 215 -23.98 -5.82 20.36
CA GLY A 215 -22.91 -6.66 20.88
C GLY A 215 -22.83 -8.03 20.22
N ASP A 216 -23.34 -8.19 18.99
CA ASP A 216 -23.28 -9.47 18.26
C ASP A 216 -21.84 -9.81 17.84
N TYR A 217 -21.06 -8.77 17.55
CA TYR A 217 -19.64 -8.78 17.16
C TYR A 217 -19.09 -7.35 17.30
N TYR A 218 -17.77 -7.17 17.22
CA TYR A 218 -17.14 -5.84 17.26
C TYR A 218 -16.43 -5.48 15.95
N GLU A 219 -16.17 -6.48 15.10
CA GLU A 219 -15.55 -6.29 13.78
C GLU A 219 -16.12 -7.30 12.78
N VAL A 220 -16.42 -6.88 11.55
CA VAL A 220 -16.80 -7.77 10.44
C VAL A 220 -16.18 -7.26 9.15
N VAL A 221 -15.65 -8.15 8.34
CA VAL A 221 -15.13 -7.80 7.01
C VAL A 221 -16.11 -8.30 5.96
N LEU A 222 -16.71 -7.39 5.19
CA LEU A 222 -17.58 -7.73 4.05
C LEU A 222 -16.89 -7.40 2.73
N ARG A 223 -17.02 -8.29 1.75
CA ARG A 223 -16.52 -8.06 0.38
C ARG A 223 -17.60 -7.62 -0.59
N GLN A 224 -17.16 -6.94 -1.65
CA GLN A 224 -17.82 -6.91 -2.95
C GLN A 224 -16.88 -7.47 -4.02
N THR A 225 -17.44 -7.95 -5.12
CA THR A 225 -16.70 -8.60 -6.20
C THR A 225 -16.79 -7.80 -7.49
N PHE A 226 -15.62 -7.43 -8.03
CA PHE A 226 -15.50 -6.84 -9.35
C PHE A 226 -15.26 -7.93 -10.40
N ALA A 227 -15.87 -7.82 -11.57
CA ALA A 227 -15.72 -8.80 -12.63
C ALA A 227 -15.58 -8.15 -14.00
N ALA A 228 -14.78 -8.76 -14.87
CA ALA A 228 -14.68 -8.36 -16.26
C ALA A 228 -14.25 -9.54 -17.16
N PRO A 229 -14.75 -9.60 -18.41
CA PRO A 229 -14.19 -10.41 -19.48
C PRO A 229 -12.67 -10.23 -19.62
N TYR A 230 -11.93 -11.32 -19.77
CA TYR A 230 -10.50 -11.31 -20.05
C TYR A 230 -10.12 -12.40 -21.06
N SER A 231 -9.48 -11.99 -22.15
CA SER A 231 -9.10 -12.85 -23.28
C SER A 231 -7.59 -13.07 -23.42
N GLY A 232 -6.77 -12.39 -22.61
CA GLY A 232 -5.32 -12.57 -22.62
C GLY A 232 -4.88 -13.82 -21.85
N SER A 233 -3.57 -14.12 -21.87
CA SER A 233 -3.02 -15.22 -21.06
C SER A 233 -2.95 -14.86 -19.57
N ALA A 234 -3.04 -15.87 -18.70
CA ALA A 234 -2.84 -15.72 -17.26
C ALA A 234 -1.44 -15.17 -16.93
N ALA A 235 -0.41 -15.62 -17.66
CA ALA A 235 0.96 -15.12 -17.52
C ALA A 235 1.06 -13.62 -17.84
N ALA A 236 0.44 -13.14 -18.92
CA ALA A 236 0.44 -11.72 -19.26
C ALA A 236 -0.31 -10.87 -18.21
N LEU A 237 -1.37 -11.42 -17.61
CA LEU A 237 -2.05 -10.76 -16.49
C LEU A 237 -1.17 -10.71 -15.24
N PHE A 238 -0.49 -11.81 -14.91
CA PHE A 238 0.45 -11.88 -13.79
C PHE A 238 1.58 -10.86 -13.93
N GLU A 239 2.21 -10.73 -15.10
CA GLU A 239 3.24 -9.71 -15.35
C GLU A 239 2.72 -8.28 -15.13
N ARG A 240 1.47 -8.00 -15.54
CA ARG A 240 0.84 -6.70 -15.29
C ARG A 240 0.57 -6.46 -13.81
N VAL A 241 0.10 -7.48 -13.09
CA VAL A 241 -0.11 -7.42 -11.63
C VAL A 241 1.21 -7.14 -10.91
N GLN A 242 2.30 -7.85 -11.25
CA GLN A 242 3.62 -7.64 -10.65
C GLN A 242 4.16 -6.22 -10.89
N LYS A 243 3.94 -5.64 -12.09
CA LYS A 243 4.37 -4.27 -12.40
C LYS A 243 3.56 -3.21 -11.67
N GLN A 244 2.26 -3.42 -11.54
CA GLN A 244 1.33 -2.43 -10.98
C GLN A 244 1.25 -2.49 -9.45
N SER A 245 1.42 -3.67 -8.84
CA SER A 245 1.24 -3.88 -7.41
C SER A 245 2.25 -4.90 -6.83
N PRO A 246 3.58 -4.67 -6.95
CA PRO A 246 4.58 -5.54 -6.33
C PRO A 246 4.31 -5.71 -4.84
N SER A 247 4.26 -6.97 -4.40
CA SER A 247 3.88 -7.33 -3.03
C SER A 247 4.73 -8.53 -2.54
N PRO A 248 4.70 -8.85 -1.24
CA PRO A 248 5.55 -9.88 -0.69
C PRO A 248 5.14 -11.30 -1.11
N TYR A 249 3.86 -11.51 -1.40
CA TYR A 249 3.31 -12.79 -1.87
C TYR A 249 2.73 -12.66 -3.27
N GLU A 250 3.57 -12.91 -4.27
CA GLU A 250 3.17 -12.97 -5.68
C GLU A 250 3.04 -14.41 -6.16
N PHE A 251 1.97 -14.70 -6.88
CA PHE A 251 1.68 -16.05 -7.34
C PHE A 251 0.86 -16.06 -8.64
N LEU A 252 1.14 -17.08 -9.44
CA LEU A 252 0.36 -17.55 -10.57
C LEU A 252 0.19 -19.05 -10.39
N LEU A 253 -1.03 -19.49 -10.06
CA LEU A 253 -1.36 -20.90 -9.89
C LEU A 253 -2.35 -21.33 -10.97
N GLN A 254 -2.03 -22.42 -11.67
CA GLN A 254 -2.93 -23.10 -12.61
C GLN A 254 -3.61 -24.27 -11.89
N LEU A 255 -4.89 -24.11 -11.53
CA LEU A 255 -5.66 -25.07 -10.73
C LEU A 255 -6.62 -25.89 -11.61
N GLY A 256 -6.09 -26.52 -12.66
CA GLY A 256 -6.91 -27.16 -13.69
C GLY A 256 -7.50 -26.13 -14.66
N ASP A 257 -8.82 -26.00 -14.71
CA ASP A 257 -9.56 -25.07 -15.58
C ASP A 257 -9.57 -23.60 -15.07
N GLU A 258 -9.22 -23.38 -13.81
CA GLU A 258 -9.17 -22.05 -13.18
C GLU A 258 -7.74 -21.62 -12.84
N GLN A 259 -7.54 -20.30 -12.67
CA GLN A 259 -6.25 -19.73 -12.30
C GLN A 259 -6.39 -18.71 -11.17
N LEU A 260 -5.40 -18.70 -10.27
CA LEU A 260 -5.25 -17.67 -9.24
C LEU A 260 -4.03 -16.83 -9.55
N ILE A 261 -4.23 -15.52 -9.68
CA ILE A 261 -3.21 -14.55 -10.08
C ILE A 261 -3.25 -13.41 -9.08
N GLY A 262 -2.21 -13.23 -8.29
CA GLY A 262 -2.26 -12.25 -7.21
C GLY A 262 -0.91 -11.72 -6.76
N ALA A 263 -0.99 -10.60 -6.07
CA ALA A 263 0.10 -9.97 -5.33
C ALA A 263 -0.47 -9.53 -3.98
N SER A 264 -0.43 -10.44 -3.00
CA SER A 264 -0.98 -10.21 -1.67
C SER A 264 0.04 -9.48 -0.79
N PRO A 265 -0.37 -8.41 -0.08
CA PRO A 265 0.49 -7.71 0.87
C PRO A 265 0.62 -8.47 2.21
N GLU A 266 -0.29 -9.39 2.53
CA GLU A 266 -0.46 -9.89 3.89
C GLU A 266 -0.03 -11.36 4.03
N MET A 267 0.84 -11.60 5.01
CA MET A 267 1.21 -12.94 5.47
C MET A 267 0.04 -13.55 6.24
N PHE A 268 -0.36 -14.77 5.91
CA PHE A 268 -1.34 -15.50 6.73
C PHE A 268 -0.64 -16.11 7.95
N VAL A 269 0.13 -17.17 7.73
CA VAL A 269 0.96 -17.81 8.75
C VAL A 269 2.26 -18.27 8.09
N ARG A 270 3.38 -18.00 8.76
CA ARG A 270 4.67 -18.62 8.49
C ARG A 270 5.14 -19.39 9.72
N VAL A 271 5.59 -20.62 9.50
CA VAL A 271 6.27 -21.44 10.50
C VAL A 271 7.58 -21.94 9.92
N GLU A 272 8.69 -21.61 10.57
CA GLU A 272 10.02 -22.11 10.26
C GLU A 272 10.60 -22.78 11.51
N GLY A 273 10.74 -24.10 11.47
CA GLY A 273 11.04 -24.92 12.64
C GLY A 273 9.95 -24.77 13.71
N GLN A 274 10.27 -24.09 14.81
CA GLN A 274 9.33 -23.83 15.90
C GLN A 274 8.86 -22.36 15.93
N ARG A 275 9.38 -21.49 15.07
CA ARG A 275 9.03 -20.06 15.08
C ARG A 275 7.77 -19.84 14.25
N VAL A 276 6.71 -19.31 14.87
CA VAL A 276 5.46 -18.92 14.20
C VAL A 276 5.44 -17.40 14.06
N GLU A 277 5.14 -16.91 12.88
CA GLU A 277 5.06 -15.49 12.57
C GLU A 277 3.81 -15.15 11.78
N THR A 278 3.28 -13.96 12.04
CA THR A 278 2.25 -13.30 11.24
C THR A 278 2.52 -11.80 11.19
N CYS A 279 1.88 -11.12 10.25
CA CYS A 279 1.98 -9.67 10.12
C CYS A 279 0.58 -9.08 9.91
N PRO A 280 -0.21 -8.87 10.98
CA PRO A 280 -1.53 -8.25 10.86
C PRO A 280 -1.42 -6.87 10.21
N ILE A 281 -2.26 -6.61 9.21
CA ILE A 281 -2.29 -5.35 8.47
C ILE A 281 -3.65 -4.67 8.67
N SER A 282 -3.61 -3.39 9.00
CA SER A 282 -4.79 -2.53 9.00
C SER A 282 -4.37 -1.09 8.73
N GLY A 283 -5.30 -0.23 8.32
CA GLY A 283 -5.00 1.12 7.89
C GLY A 283 -4.41 1.19 6.48
N THR A 284 -4.98 2.09 5.67
CA THR A 284 -4.56 2.31 4.29
C THR A 284 -4.45 3.80 4.00
N ALA A 285 -3.31 4.25 3.51
CA ALA A 285 -3.15 5.59 2.96
C ALA A 285 -2.70 5.53 1.50
N ARG A 286 -3.12 6.50 0.68
CA ARG A 286 -2.71 6.58 -0.72
C ARG A 286 -1.26 7.05 -0.81
N ARG A 287 -0.47 6.37 -1.64
CA ARG A 287 0.86 6.81 -2.05
C ARG A 287 0.79 7.47 -3.42
N THR A 288 1.32 8.68 -3.51
CA THR A 288 1.28 9.53 -4.69
C THR A 288 2.62 9.55 -5.43
N GLY A 289 3.72 9.28 -4.72
CA GLY A 289 5.08 9.44 -5.24
C GLY A 289 5.65 10.84 -5.02
N ASP A 290 4.83 11.79 -4.54
CA ASP A 290 5.28 13.08 -4.03
C ASP A 290 5.63 12.93 -2.53
N PRO A 291 6.89 13.13 -2.13
CA PRO A 291 7.31 12.97 -0.74
C PRO A 291 6.56 13.87 0.26
N MET A 292 6.10 15.05 -0.15
CA MET A 292 5.42 16.00 0.73
C MET A 292 3.98 15.56 1.00
N ILE A 293 3.27 15.15 -0.05
CA ILE A 293 1.90 14.63 0.08
C ILE A 293 1.92 13.28 0.82
N ASP A 294 2.90 12.42 0.48
CA ASP A 294 3.06 11.12 1.12
C ASP A 294 3.39 11.26 2.62
N HIS A 295 4.20 12.25 3.02
CA HIS A 295 4.46 12.55 4.43
C HIS A 295 3.18 12.92 5.20
N GLU A 296 2.34 13.79 4.62
CA GLU A 296 1.07 14.19 5.24
C GLU A 296 0.12 12.99 5.36
N ALA A 297 0.00 12.17 4.31
CA ALA A 297 -0.83 10.96 4.32
C ALA A 297 -0.37 9.92 5.37
N ILE A 298 0.95 9.69 5.50
CA ILE A 298 1.51 8.80 6.53
C ILE A 298 1.22 9.36 7.92
N ARG A 299 1.40 10.67 8.10
CA ARG A 299 1.14 11.34 9.39
C ARG A 299 -0.33 11.23 9.78
N GLU A 300 -1.26 11.41 8.84
CA GLU A 300 -2.69 11.22 9.08
C GLU A 300 -3.01 9.78 9.47
N LEU A 301 -2.47 8.80 8.74
CA LEU A 301 -2.63 7.37 9.05
C LEU A 301 -2.13 7.03 10.46
N LEU A 302 -0.95 7.52 10.85
CA LEU A 302 -0.38 7.29 12.19
C LEU A 302 -1.10 8.05 13.31
N ASN A 303 -1.83 9.12 13.02
CA ASN A 303 -2.61 9.84 14.03
C ASN A 303 -4.10 9.44 14.05
N SER A 304 -4.54 8.56 13.16
CA SER A 304 -5.93 8.09 13.13
C SER A 304 -6.20 7.13 14.29
N ALA A 305 -7.05 7.55 15.23
CA ALA A 305 -7.50 6.74 16.35
C ALA A 305 -8.32 5.51 15.90
N LYS A 306 -9.08 5.63 14.79
CA LYS A 306 -9.83 4.52 14.18
C LYS A 306 -8.86 3.42 13.74
N GLU A 307 -7.89 3.76 12.91
CA GLU A 307 -6.93 2.80 12.33
C GLU A 307 -6.04 2.18 13.42
N GLU A 308 -5.68 2.95 14.46
CA GLU A 308 -4.98 2.42 15.63
C GLU A 308 -5.81 1.39 16.40
N SER A 309 -7.11 1.66 16.58
CA SER A 309 -8.01 0.73 17.27
C SER A 309 -8.20 -0.55 16.46
N GLU A 310 -8.39 -0.44 15.14
CA GLU A 310 -8.54 -1.59 14.23
C GLU A 310 -7.32 -2.50 14.29
N LEU A 311 -6.11 -1.95 14.09
CA LEU A 311 -4.89 -2.75 14.13
C LEU A 311 -4.64 -3.39 15.51
N THR A 312 -5.01 -2.69 16.59
CA THR A 312 -4.88 -3.23 17.94
C THR A 312 -5.76 -4.46 18.14
N MET A 313 -7.01 -4.44 17.66
CA MET A 313 -7.92 -5.59 17.74
C MET A 313 -7.40 -6.77 16.91
N CYS A 314 -6.95 -6.54 15.67
CA CYS A 314 -6.33 -7.56 14.83
C CYS A 314 -5.14 -8.21 15.53
N THR A 315 -4.29 -7.41 16.17
CA THR A 315 -3.10 -7.87 16.89
C THR A 315 -3.46 -8.68 18.14
N ASP A 316 -4.48 -8.28 18.89
CA ASP A 316 -4.91 -9.01 20.08
C ASP A 316 -5.52 -10.38 19.74
N VAL A 317 -6.30 -10.47 18.67
CA VAL A 317 -6.82 -11.76 18.20
C VAL A 317 -5.69 -12.66 17.69
N ASP A 318 -4.74 -12.10 16.95
CA ASP A 318 -3.56 -12.83 16.48
C ASP A 318 -2.72 -13.38 17.65
N ARG A 319 -2.52 -12.58 18.72
CA ARG A 319 -1.86 -13.04 19.95
C ARG A 319 -2.65 -14.15 20.63
N ASN A 320 -3.98 -14.05 20.66
CA ASN A 320 -4.86 -15.09 21.19
C ASN A 320 -4.73 -16.39 20.38
N ASP A 321 -4.72 -16.31 19.06
CA ASP A 321 -4.59 -17.49 18.18
C ASP A 321 -3.26 -18.21 18.41
N LYS A 322 -2.15 -17.47 18.48
CA LYS A 322 -0.83 -18.04 18.83
C LYS A 322 -0.80 -18.65 20.22
N SER A 323 -1.45 -18.02 21.19
CA SER A 323 -1.45 -18.49 22.58
C SER A 323 -2.08 -19.87 22.76
N ARG A 324 -2.86 -20.35 21.78
CA ARG A 324 -3.42 -21.71 21.77
C ARG A 324 -2.38 -22.79 21.50
N VAL A 325 -1.32 -22.47 20.77
CA VAL A 325 -0.36 -23.46 20.23
C VAL A 325 1.11 -23.16 20.58
N CYS A 326 1.39 -21.98 21.12
CA CYS A 326 2.74 -21.55 21.48
C CYS A 326 3.04 -21.79 22.97
N VAL A 327 4.33 -21.97 23.27
CA VAL A 327 4.84 -22.04 24.64
C VAL A 327 4.37 -20.81 25.43
N PRO A 328 3.79 -20.97 26.64
CA PRO A 328 3.35 -19.86 27.46
C PRO A 328 4.43 -18.78 27.65
N GLY A 329 4.08 -17.52 27.37
CA GLY A 329 5.00 -16.38 27.46
C GLY A 329 5.95 -16.19 26.27
N SER A 330 5.91 -17.06 25.24
CA SER A 330 6.73 -16.90 24.04
C SER A 330 6.15 -15.91 23.02
N VAL A 331 4.84 -15.63 23.07
CA VAL A 331 4.16 -14.74 22.12
C VAL A 331 4.54 -13.28 22.36
N LYS A 332 5.12 -12.63 21.35
CA LYS A 332 5.66 -11.26 21.42
C LYS A 332 5.27 -10.44 20.21
N VAL A 333 4.93 -9.17 20.45
CA VAL A 333 4.82 -8.16 19.39
C VAL A 333 6.19 -7.53 19.22
N ILE A 334 6.88 -7.85 18.12
CA ILE A 334 8.25 -7.39 17.83
C ILE A 334 8.28 -6.15 16.92
N GLY A 335 7.15 -5.83 16.28
CA GLY A 335 6.94 -4.59 15.56
C GLY A 335 5.52 -4.09 15.77
N ARG A 336 5.35 -2.79 16.03
CA ARG A 336 4.03 -2.17 16.22
C ARG A 336 3.88 -0.92 15.36
N ARG A 337 2.77 -0.84 14.62
CA ARG A 337 2.38 0.27 13.74
C ARG A 337 3.49 0.69 12.79
N LEU A 338 4.22 -0.29 12.26
CA LEU A 338 5.27 -0.05 11.28
C LEU A 338 4.64 0.38 9.96
N ILE A 339 5.23 1.36 9.28
CA ILE A 339 4.77 1.78 7.95
C ILE A 339 5.43 0.89 6.89
N GLU A 340 4.61 0.18 6.14
CA GLU A 340 5.01 -0.57 4.96
C GLU A 340 4.52 0.14 3.68
N SER A 341 5.42 0.27 2.71
CA SER A 341 5.22 1.12 1.54
C SER A 341 5.02 0.30 0.27
N TYR A 342 3.79 0.01 -0.10
CA TYR A 342 3.48 -0.74 -1.31
C TYR A 342 3.38 0.17 -2.55
N ALA A 343 3.17 -0.42 -3.73
CA ALA A 343 2.91 0.38 -4.93
C ALA A 343 1.53 1.05 -4.82
N GLY A 344 1.55 2.39 -4.72
CA GLY A 344 0.34 3.20 -4.66
C GLY A 344 -0.34 3.29 -3.28
N LEU A 345 0.13 2.55 -2.26
CA LEU A 345 -0.46 2.55 -0.90
C LEU A 345 0.59 2.45 0.21
N PHE A 346 0.28 2.98 1.38
CA PHE A 346 0.94 2.71 2.66
C PHE A 346 0.01 1.92 3.58
N HIS A 347 0.57 1.00 4.36
CA HIS A 347 -0.15 0.23 5.37
C HIS A 347 0.53 0.32 6.73
N THR A 348 -0.25 0.28 7.81
CA THR A 348 0.28 0.04 9.15
C THR A 348 0.27 -1.45 9.46
N VAL A 349 1.40 -1.95 9.97
CA VAL A 349 1.62 -3.40 10.15
C VAL A 349 2.21 -3.66 11.53
N ASP A 350 1.64 -4.64 12.24
CA ASP A 350 2.24 -5.23 13.44
C ASP A 350 2.95 -6.53 13.05
N HIS A 351 3.99 -6.90 13.80
CA HIS A 351 4.73 -8.15 13.59
C HIS A 351 4.72 -8.93 14.89
N VAL A 352 4.06 -10.09 14.87
CA VAL A 352 3.86 -10.94 16.03
C VAL A 352 4.56 -12.28 15.80
N GLU A 353 5.34 -12.71 16.78
CA GLU A 353 6.00 -14.01 16.76
C GLU A 353 5.67 -14.83 18.01
N GLY A 354 5.82 -16.15 17.90
CA GLY A 354 5.70 -17.09 19.00
C GLY A 354 6.57 -18.32 18.76
N THR A 355 6.76 -19.14 19.80
CA THR A 355 7.44 -20.43 19.70
C THR A 355 6.43 -21.55 19.88
N LEU A 356 6.26 -22.43 18.90
CA LEU A 356 5.38 -23.61 19.01
C LEU A 356 5.74 -24.46 20.22
N ASP A 357 4.71 -24.95 20.91
CA ASP A 357 4.90 -26.00 21.91
C ASP A 357 5.23 -27.33 21.22
N ALA A 358 5.96 -28.21 21.92
CA ALA A 358 6.44 -29.48 21.38
C ALA A 358 5.31 -30.46 21.00
N GLY A 359 4.09 -30.23 21.52
CA GLY A 359 2.90 -31.01 21.19
C GLY A 359 2.12 -30.54 19.96
N TYR A 360 2.58 -29.48 19.29
CA TYR A 360 1.94 -28.86 18.13
C TYR A 360 2.88 -28.76 16.93
N ASP A 361 2.29 -28.72 15.73
CA ASP A 361 2.99 -28.55 14.46
C ASP A 361 2.58 -27.26 13.73
N SER A 362 3.14 -27.05 12.53
CA SER A 362 2.83 -25.87 11.71
C SER A 362 1.38 -25.83 11.21
N LEU A 363 0.72 -26.98 11.10
CA LEU A 363 -0.69 -27.06 10.71
C LEU A 363 -1.60 -26.70 11.89
N ASP A 364 -1.18 -26.94 13.13
CA ASP A 364 -1.85 -26.40 14.32
C ASP A 364 -1.77 -24.87 14.36
N ALA A 365 -0.62 -24.29 14.03
CA ALA A 365 -0.49 -22.84 13.87
C ALA A 365 -1.39 -22.31 12.75
N PHE A 366 -1.41 -22.96 11.58
CA PHE A 366 -2.27 -22.58 10.46
C PHE A 366 -3.76 -22.61 10.85
N LEU A 367 -4.20 -23.69 11.51
CA LEU A 367 -5.60 -23.89 11.92
C LEU A 367 -6.05 -22.95 13.02
N SER A 368 -5.21 -22.68 14.01
CA SER A 368 -5.53 -21.74 15.10
C SER A 368 -5.77 -20.31 14.60
N HIS A 369 -5.08 -19.91 13.53
CA HIS A 369 -5.25 -18.59 12.92
C HIS A 369 -6.40 -18.54 11.91
N MET A 370 -7.00 -19.66 11.53
CA MET A 370 -8.05 -19.73 10.51
C MET A 370 -9.34 -18.98 10.92
N TRP A 371 -9.84 -18.01 10.18
CA TRP A 371 -9.10 -17.12 9.28
C TRP A 371 -8.70 -15.83 10.00
N ALA A 372 -7.77 -15.08 9.40
CA ALA A 372 -7.29 -13.83 9.95
C ALA A 372 -8.45 -12.83 10.11
N VAL A 373 -8.43 -12.07 11.20
CA VAL A 373 -9.47 -11.09 11.52
C VAL A 373 -9.62 -10.06 10.40
N THR A 374 -8.51 -9.67 9.78
CA THR A 374 -8.40 -8.76 8.63
C THR A 374 -9.21 -9.16 7.40
N VAL A 375 -9.69 -10.41 7.32
CA VAL A 375 -10.55 -10.89 6.24
C VAL A 375 -11.91 -11.42 6.70
N ILE A 376 -12.13 -11.60 8.01
CA ILE A 376 -13.39 -12.15 8.54
C ILE A 376 -14.06 -11.22 9.56
N GLY A 377 -13.31 -10.75 10.55
CA GLY A 377 -13.77 -9.99 11.71
C GLY A 377 -13.68 -10.76 13.03
N ALA A 378 -14.24 -10.18 14.07
CA ALA A 378 -14.15 -10.70 15.43
C ALA A 378 -15.40 -10.39 16.30
N PRO A 379 -15.83 -11.32 17.18
CA PRO A 379 -15.32 -12.68 17.38
C PRO A 379 -15.51 -13.57 16.14
N LYS A 380 -14.48 -14.36 15.77
CA LYS A 380 -14.38 -15.03 14.46
C LYS A 380 -15.62 -15.81 14.05
N LYS A 381 -16.19 -16.63 14.96
CA LYS A 381 -17.38 -17.44 14.67
C LYS A 381 -18.61 -16.59 14.34
N ALA A 382 -18.85 -15.52 15.11
CA ALA A 382 -19.99 -14.62 14.89
C ALA A 382 -19.81 -13.81 13.60
N ALA A 383 -18.59 -13.35 13.34
CA ALA A 383 -18.24 -12.67 12.10
C ALA A 383 -18.41 -13.60 10.88
N ALA A 384 -17.95 -14.86 10.95
CA ALA A 384 -18.14 -15.87 9.93
C ALA A 384 -19.62 -16.11 9.61
N GLN A 385 -20.46 -16.22 10.65
CA GLN A 385 -21.91 -16.38 10.48
C GLN A 385 -22.55 -15.13 9.85
N THR A 386 -22.03 -13.95 10.17
CA THR A 386 -22.50 -12.69 9.61
C THR A 386 -22.14 -12.55 8.13
N VAL A 387 -20.93 -12.95 7.75
CA VAL A 387 -20.50 -13.08 6.35
C VAL A 387 -21.45 -14.00 5.58
N GLU A 388 -21.74 -15.18 6.15
CA GLU A 388 -22.66 -16.16 5.54
C GLU A 388 -24.10 -15.63 5.41
N ASN A 389 -24.53 -14.74 6.31
CA ASN A 389 -25.86 -14.14 6.28
C ASN A 389 -25.98 -12.95 5.30
N LEU A 390 -24.89 -12.21 5.07
CA LEU A 390 -24.94 -10.90 4.40
C LEU A 390 -24.28 -10.87 3.01
N GLU A 391 -23.34 -11.76 2.68
CA GLU A 391 -22.74 -11.80 1.34
C GLU A 391 -23.70 -12.38 0.28
N LYS A 392 -23.43 -12.14 -1.01
CA LYS A 392 -24.31 -12.61 -2.11
C LYS A 392 -23.98 -14.05 -2.55
N ASP A 393 -22.74 -14.50 -2.31
CA ASP A 393 -22.19 -15.77 -2.74
C ASP A 393 -21.03 -16.22 -1.85
N ALA A 394 -20.75 -17.53 -1.82
CA ALA A 394 -19.65 -18.10 -1.06
C ALA A 394 -18.28 -17.55 -1.51
N ARG A 395 -17.35 -17.39 -0.57
CA ARG A 395 -16.06 -16.71 -0.81
C ARG A 395 -15.11 -17.48 -1.71
N GLY A 396 -15.24 -18.80 -1.77
CA GLY A 396 -14.31 -19.67 -2.48
C GLY A 396 -12.88 -19.43 -1.97
N TRP A 397 -12.02 -18.90 -2.85
CA TRP A 397 -10.62 -18.61 -2.53
C TRP A 397 -10.41 -17.32 -1.70
N TYR A 398 -11.32 -16.34 -1.75
CA TYR A 398 -11.11 -15.05 -1.10
C TYR A 398 -11.07 -15.16 0.44
N GLY A 399 -10.05 -14.57 1.05
CA GLY A 399 -9.83 -14.64 2.51
C GLY A 399 -9.31 -16.00 2.99
N GLY A 400 -9.06 -16.95 2.08
CA GLY A 400 -8.27 -18.15 2.35
C GLY A 400 -6.76 -17.86 2.33
N ALA A 401 -5.95 -18.88 2.07
CA ALA A 401 -4.50 -18.76 2.00
C ALA A 401 -3.90 -19.39 0.75
N VAL A 402 -2.72 -18.90 0.36
CA VAL A 402 -1.93 -19.42 -0.76
C VAL A 402 -0.49 -19.56 -0.33
N GLY A 403 0.17 -20.65 -0.73
CA GLY A 403 1.58 -20.82 -0.40
C GLY A 403 2.03 -22.27 -0.46
N MET A 404 2.96 -22.59 0.43
CA MET A 404 3.72 -23.83 0.40
C MET A 404 3.77 -24.47 1.79
N LEU A 405 3.45 -25.76 1.85
CA LEU A 405 3.70 -26.65 2.97
C LEU A 405 4.89 -27.55 2.59
N SER A 406 6.05 -27.26 3.16
CA SER A 406 7.25 -28.06 2.96
C SER A 406 7.12 -29.37 3.75
N LEU A 407 7.56 -30.49 3.17
CA LEU A 407 7.40 -31.81 3.79
C LEU A 407 8.42 -32.07 4.93
N ASN A 408 9.30 -31.11 5.23
CA ASN A 408 10.00 -31.08 6.52
C ASN A 408 9.11 -30.62 7.69
N GLY A 409 7.94 -30.03 7.40
CA GLY A 409 7.00 -29.49 8.37
C GLY A 409 6.88 -27.96 8.37
N ASP A 410 7.69 -27.22 7.62
CA ASP A 410 7.57 -25.76 7.54
C ASP A 410 6.38 -25.35 6.66
N ILE A 411 5.75 -24.21 6.99
CA ILE A 411 4.67 -23.64 6.16
C ILE A 411 4.91 -22.15 5.92
N ASN A 412 4.65 -21.69 4.72
CA ASN A 412 4.73 -20.27 4.39
C ASN A 412 3.56 -19.89 3.48
N THR A 413 2.66 -19.06 4.01
CA THR A 413 1.41 -18.71 3.33
C THR A 413 1.10 -17.22 3.43
N GLY A 414 0.55 -16.69 2.34
CA GLY A 414 -0.06 -15.37 2.28
C GLY A 414 -1.58 -15.49 2.22
N ILE A 415 -2.29 -14.42 2.58
CA ILE A 415 -3.75 -14.38 2.50
C ILE A 415 -4.17 -14.18 1.04
N LEU A 416 -5.23 -14.86 0.60
CA LEU A 416 -5.84 -14.69 -0.72
C LEU A 416 -6.71 -13.42 -0.78
N ILE A 417 -6.02 -12.28 -0.71
CA ILE A 417 -6.53 -10.94 -1.04
C ILE A 417 -5.75 -10.39 -2.22
N ARG A 418 -6.25 -9.31 -2.82
CA ARG A 418 -5.66 -8.70 -4.04
C ARG A 418 -5.40 -9.73 -5.15
N THR A 419 -6.33 -10.67 -5.30
CA THR A 419 -6.20 -11.85 -6.15
C THR A 419 -7.28 -11.84 -7.23
N VAL A 420 -6.85 -12.06 -8.47
CA VAL A 420 -7.74 -12.37 -9.59
C VAL A 420 -7.98 -13.87 -9.62
N HIS A 421 -9.25 -14.26 -9.57
CA HIS A 421 -9.71 -15.59 -9.93
C HIS A 421 -10.16 -15.57 -11.39
N LEU A 422 -9.41 -16.25 -12.26
CA LEU A 422 -9.70 -16.34 -13.68
C LEU A 422 -10.28 -17.72 -13.99
N LYS A 423 -11.51 -17.74 -14.50
CA LYS A 423 -12.21 -18.96 -14.90
C LYS A 423 -13.18 -18.65 -16.03
N ASP A 424 -13.26 -19.53 -17.04
CA ASP A 424 -14.19 -19.41 -18.18
C ASP A 424 -14.12 -18.04 -18.89
N GLY A 425 -12.91 -17.48 -19.01
CA GLY A 425 -12.69 -16.16 -19.62
C GLY A 425 -13.16 -14.97 -18.79
N MET A 426 -13.58 -15.18 -17.53
CA MET A 426 -14.01 -14.15 -16.60
C MET A 426 -12.97 -13.94 -15.50
N ALA A 427 -12.46 -12.71 -15.38
CA ALA A 427 -11.59 -12.31 -14.29
C ALA A 427 -12.43 -11.72 -13.15
N ARG A 428 -12.42 -12.37 -11.98
CA ARG A 428 -13.12 -11.92 -10.77
C ARG A 428 -12.12 -11.45 -9.72
N TYR A 429 -12.42 -10.34 -9.06
CA TYR A 429 -11.57 -9.71 -8.07
C TYR A 429 -12.39 -9.25 -6.86
N PRO A 430 -12.46 -10.08 -5.81
CA PRO A 430 -13.12 -9.69 -4.57
C PRO A 430 -12.25 -8.72 -3.75
N ALA A 431 -12.88 -7.67 -3.20
CA ALA A 431 -12.25 -6.71 -2.30
C ALA A 431 -13.19 -6.36 -1.15
N GLY A 432 -12.65 -6.37 0.07
CA GLY A 432 -13.40 -6.06 1.29
C GLY A 432 -12.80 -4.92 2.11
N ALA A 433 -13.63 -4.42 3.01
CA ALA A 433 -13.28 -3.39 3.99
C ALA A 433 -13.62 -3.90 5.39
N THR A 434 -12.79 -3.51 6.36
CA THR A 434 -13.00 -3.81 7.77
C THR A 434 -14.06 -2.87 8.30
N LEU A 435 -15.15 -3.42 8.82
CA LEU A 435 -16.25 -2.62 9.35
C LEU A 435 -16.12 -2.58 10.87
N LEU A 436 -16.11 -1.37 11.42
CA LEU A 436 -16.20 -1.06 12.84
C LEU A 436 -17.48 -0.24 13.10
N TYR A 437 -17.81 -0.05 14.38
CA TYR A 437 -18.99 0.74 14.75
C TYR A 437 -18.90 2.19 14.23
N ASP A 438 -17.69 2.75 14.26
CA ASP A 438 -17.38 4.11 13.80
C ASP A 438 -17.10 4.20 12.28
N SER A 439 -17.26 3.09 11.53
CA SER A 439 -17.09 3.10 10.08
C SER A 439 -18.12 4.02 9.40
N ASN A 440 -17.66 4.74 8.39
CA ASN A 440 -18.52 5.55 7.53
C ASN A 440 -18.86 4.75 6.25
N PRO A 441 -20.15 4.43 5.98
CA PRO A 441 -20.51 3.56 4.86
C PRO A 441 -19.95 3.99 3.50
N ALA A 442 -19.93 5.30 3.21
CA ALA A 442 -19.43 5.80 1.93
C ALA A 442 -17.89 5.68 1.84
N ALA A 443 -17.18 5.89 2.94
CA ALA A 443 -15.73 5.70 3.00
C ALA A 443 -15.35 4.22 2.82
N GLU A 444 -16.07 3.29 3.44
CA GLU A 444 -15.79 1.85 3.31
C GLU A 444 -16.05 1.34 1.88
N GLU A 445 -17.11 1.83 1.21
CA GLU A 445 -17.36 1.54 -0.20
C GLU A 445 -16.19 2.04 -1.07
N GLN A 446 -15.74 3.26 -0.86
CA GLN A 446 -14.60 3.84 -1.58
C GLN A 446 -13.31 3.06 -1.32
N GLU A 447 -13.10 2.58 -0.10
CA GLU A 447 -11.92 1.79 0.26
C GLU A 447 -11.86 0.47 -0.52
N THR A 448 -12.98 -0.24 -0.68
CA THR A 448 -12.99 -1.48 -1.49
C THR A 448 -12.61 -1.22 -2.95
N ARG A 449 -13.02 -0.09 -3.55
CA ARG A 449 -12.62 0.32 -4.90
C ARG A 449 -11.15 0.73 -4.95
N LEU A 450 -10.66 1.42 -3.93
CA LEU A 450 -9.25 1.78 -3.81
C LEU A 450 -8.38 0.52 -3.78
N LYS A 451 -8.75 -0.47 -2.96
CA LYS A 451 -8.11 -1.80 -2.90
C LYS A 451 -8.15 -2.54 -4.24
N ALA A 452 -9.19 -2.33 -5.05
CA ALA A 452 -9.33 -2.89 -6.40
C ALA A 452 -8.67 -2.07 -7.53
N THR A 453 -8.05 -0.92 -7.23
CA THR A 453 -7.43 -0.05 -8.27
C THR A 453 -6.34 -0.77 -9.05
N GLY A 454 -5.56 -1.65 -8.40
CA GLY A 454 -4.56 -2.49 -9.07
C GLY A 454 -5.17 -3.41 -10.13
N PHE A 455 -6.33 -4.00 -9.83
CA PHE A 455 -7.09 -4.81 -10.78
C PHE A 455 -7.58 -3.98 -11.96
N PHE A 456 -8.16 -2.81 -11.71
CA PHE A 456 -8.66 -1.92 -12.76
C PHE A 456 -7.54 -1.52 -13.74
N ARG A 457 -6.35 -1.19 -13.22
CA ARG A 457 -5.17 -0.89 -14.04
C ARG A 457 -4.63 -2.10 -14.79
N SER A 458 -4.69 -3.30 -14.19
CA SER A 458 -4.19 -4.52 -14.82
C SER A 458 -5.04 -4.99 -16.01
N LEU A 459 -6.31 -4.57 -16.07
CA LEU A 459 -7.24 -4.89 -17.15
C LEU A 459 -7.40 -3.75 -18.17
N ALA A 460 -7.04 -2.52 -17.82
CA ALA A 460 -7.03 -1.42 -18.76
C ALA A 460 -6.08 -1.70 -19.94
N ALA A 461 -6.54 -1.43 -21.16
CA ALA A 461 -5.66 -1.39 -22.33
C ALA A 461 -4.50 -0.40 -22.04
N PRO A 462 -3.27 -0.65 -22.51
CA PRO A 462 -2.15 0.26 -22.27
C PRO A 462 -2.45 1.66 -22.83
N GLY A 463 -2.98 2.52 -21.96
CA GLY A 463 -3.27 3.92 -22.22
C GLY A 463 -2.01 4.74 -21.99
N ALA A 464 -1.68 5.57 -22.96
CA ALA A 464 -0.53 6.44 -23.01
C ALA A 464 -0.27 7.14 -21.67
N ALA A 465 0.99 7.08 -21.22
CA ALA A 465 1.48 7.95 -20.15
C ALA A 465 1.05 9.39 -20.44
N ALA A 466 0.44 10.04 -19.45
CA ALA A 466 0.06 11.44 -19.56
C ALA A 466 1.31 12.24 -19.94
N VAL A 467 1.30 12.78 -21.16
CA VAL A 467 2.31 13.72 -21.62
C VAL A 467 2.09 14.98 -20.79
N GLN A 468 3.02 15.27 -19.88
CA GLN A 468 3.07 16.57 -19.22
C GLN A 468 3.13 17.64 -20.31
N GLU A 469 2.10 18.48 -20.38
CA GLU A 469 2.10 19.66 -21.24
C GLU A 469 3.32 20.52 -20.91
N ALA A 470 4.04 20.97 -21.94
CA ALA A 470 5.18 21.86 -21.77
C ALA A 470 4.69 23.17 -21.14
N GLU A 471 5.04 23.40 -19.87
CA GLU A 471 4.67 24.62 -19.16
C GLU A 471 5.20 25.86 -19.88
N SER A 472 4.33 26.87 -20.03
CA SER A 472 4.72 28.18 -20.55
C SER A 472 5.72 28.84 -19.60
N LYS A 473 6.86 29.33 -20.12
CA LYS A 473 7.89 30.03 -19.34
C LYS A 473 7.68 31.54 -19.39
N PRO A 474 7.03 32.18 -18.38
CA PRO A 474 6.66 33.60 -18.44
C PRO A 474 7.87 34.55 -18.42
N GLY A 475 9.01 34.08 -17.91
CA GLY A 475 10.25 34.85 -17.77
C GLY A 475 11.17 34.85 -18.98
N ALA A 476 10.79 34.21 -20.10
CA ALA A 476 11.62 34.22 -21.30
C ALA A 476 11.87 35.68 -21.77
N GLY A 477 13.15 36.07 -21.81
CA GLY A 477 13.58 37.41 -22.20
C GLY A 477 13.62 38.45 -21.08
N VAL A 478 13.32 38.05 -19.82
CA VAL A 478 13.41 38.92 -18.65
C VAL A 478 14.79 38.79 -18.02
N ARG A 479 15.48 39.92 -17.81
CA ARG A 479 16.75 39.97 -17.05
C ARG A 479 16.49 40.44 -15.62
N LEU A 480 16.81 39.60 -14.64
CA LEU A 480 16.62 39.89 -13.22
C LEU A 480 17.96 40.03 -12.49
N LEU A 481 18.09 41.12 -11.74
CA LEU A 481 19.20 41.33 -10.79
C LEU A 481 18.78 40.85 -9.41
N LEU A 482 19.40 39.77 -8.93
CA LEU A 482 19.22 39.25 -7.58
C LEU A 482 20.34 39.78 -6.67
N VAL A 483 19.97 40.51 -5.62
CA VAL A 483 20.93 41.07 -4.66
C VAL A 483 20.99 40.19 -3.42
N ASP A 484 22.16 39.60 -3.18
CA ASP A 484 22.47 38.70 -2.08
C ASP A 484 22.86 39.47 -0.81
N HIS A 485 22.05 39.37 0.24
CA HIS A 485 22.33 39.98 1.55
C HIS A 485 22.91 38.96 2.54
N ASP A 486 23.77 38.06 2.06
CA ASP A 486 24.46 37.01 2.82
C ASP A 486 23.51 35.96 3.43
N ASP A 487 22.46 35.58 2.70
CA ASP A 487 21.52 34.54 3.10
C ASP A 487 21.81 33.17 2.46
N CYS A 488 21.65 32.09 3.23
CA CYS A 488 21.94 30.73 2.77
C CYS A 488 20.87 30.13 1.83
N PHE A 489 19.68 30.74 1.71
CA PHE A 489 18.55 30.27 0.90
C PHE A 489 18.50 30.88 -0.51
N ILE A 490 19.40 31.83 -0.82
CA ILE A 490 19.34 32.60 -2.07
C ILE A 490 19.36 31.75 -3.34
N GLN A 491 20.10 30.63 -3.35
CA GLN A 491 20.21 29.81 -4.55
C GLN A 491 18.90 29.08 -4.88
N THR A 492 18.08 28.75 -3.88
CA THR A 492 16.74 28.17 -4.08
C THR A 492 15.79 29.22 -4.65
N LEU A 493 15.83 30.43 -4.11
CA LEU A 493 15.04 31.56 -4.63
C LEU A 493 15.45 31.91 -6.08
N ALA A 494 16.75 31.97 -6.36
CA ALA A 494 17.29 32.17 -7.71
C ALA A 494 16.84 31.04 -8.66
N ASN A 495 16.80 29.80 -8.18
CA ASN A 495 16.34 28.66 -8.95
C ASN A 495 14.86 28.80 -9.33
N TYR A 496 13.98 29.20 -8.40
CA TYR A 496 12.56 29.44 -8.71
C TYR A 496 12.37 30.48 -9.81
N VAL A 497 13.15 31.57 -9.75
CA VAL A 497 13.14 32.60 -10.80
C VAL A 497 13.63 32.01 -12.14
N ARG A 498 14.74 31.27 -12.15
CA ARG A 498 15.28 30.64 -13.38
C ARG A 498 14.31 29.63 -13.99
N GLN A 499 13.54 28.91 -13.18
CA GLN A 499 12.50 27.99 -13.67
C GLN A 499 11.42 28.71 -14.50
N THR A 500 11.18 30.00 -14.24
CA THR A 500 10.26 30.81 -15.08
C THR A 500 10.83 31.12 -16.47
N GLY A 501 12.12 30.89 -16.71
CA GLY A 501 12.83 31.21 -17.95
C GLY A 501 13.60 32.54 -17.94
N ALA A 502 13.62 33.26 -16.82
CA ALA A 502 14.35 34.53 -16.66
C ALA A 502 15.88 34.33 -16.56
N ASP A 503 16.62 35.28 -17.10
CA ASP A 503 18.08 35.40 -16.99
C ASP A 503 18.42 36.08 -15.65
N VAL A 504 19.01 35.33 -14.72
CA VAL A 504 19.26 35.80 -13.34
C VAL A 504 20.74 36.03 -13.12
N VAL A 505 21.12 37.29 -12.91
CA VAL A 505 22.46 37.70 -12.49
C VAL A 505 22.43 38.03 -11.00
N THR A 506 23.37 37.47 -10.23
CA THR A 506 23.42 37.63 -8.78
C THR A 506 24.66 38.41 -8.35
N TYR A 507 24.48 39.44 -7.52
CA TYR A 507 25.56 40.20 -6.90
C TYR A 507 25.36 40.26 -5.38
N ARG A 508 26.46 40.18 -4.62
CA ARG A 508 26.41 40.43 -3.17
C ARG A 508 26.23 41.91 -2.88
N ALA A 509 25.46 42.22 -1.84
CA ALA A 509 25.22 43.56 -1.36
C ALA A 509 26.53 44.32 -1.07
N GLY A 510 26.47 45.66 -1.14
CA GLY A 510 27.64 46.53 -0.99
C GLY A 510 28.29 46.97 -2.31
N PHE A 511 27.68 46.68 -3.46
CA PHE A 511 28.10 47.23 -4.76
C PHE A 511 27.65 48.70 -4.95
N PRO A 512 28.35 49.50 -5.78
CA PRO A 512 27.92 50.86 -6.09
C PRO A 512 26.64 50.87 -6.94
N LEU A 513 25.70 51.79 -6.66
CA LEU A 513 24.39 51.86 -7.36
C LEU A 513 24.50 52.03 -8.88
N SER A 514 25.63 52.56 -9.39
CA SER A 514 25.91 52.64 -10.83
C SER A 514 25.87 51.27 -11.54
N LEU A 515 26.14 50.18 -10.82
CA LEU A 515 26.07 48.82 -11.34
C LEU A 515 24.67 48.47 -11.88
N ILE A 516 23.60 49.05 -11.32
CA ILE A 516 22.23 48.80 -11.79
C ILE A 516 22.08 49.25 -13.24
N SER A 517 22.66 50.40 -13.61
CA SER A 517 22.67 50.89 -14.98
C SER A 517 23.54 50.02 -15.91
N GLU A 518 24.62 49.42 -15.40
CA GLU A 518 25.49 48.52 -16.16
C GLU A 518 24.84 47.16 -16.44
N VAL A 519 24.17 46.57 -15.43
CA VAL A 519 23.45 45.30 -15.57
C VAL A 519 22.19 45.46 -16.41
N ASN A 520 21.56 46.64 -16.32
CA ASN A 520 20.31 47.00 -16.99
C ASN A 520 19.20 45.95 -16.77
N PRO A 521 18.79 45.68 -15.51
CA PRO A 521 17.77 44.67 -15.21
C PRO A 521 16.35 45.18 -15.48
N ASP A 522 15.46 44.25 -15.82
CA ASP A 522 14.01 44.48 -15.95
C ASP A 522 13.31 44.38 -14.58
N LEU A 523 13.90 43.68 -13.61
CA LEU A 523 13.39 43.47 -12.26
C LEU A 523 14.54 43.28 -11.27
N ILE A 524 14.44 43.88 -10.08
CA ILE A 524 15.38 43.68 -8.98
C ILE A 524 14.72 42.83 -7.89
N LEU A 525 15.39 41.76 -7.47
CA LEU A 525 14.98 40.90 -6.37
C LEU A 525 15.92 41.11 -5.18
N LEU A 526 15.39 41.61 -4.07
CA LEU A 526 16.10 41.79 -2.81
C LEU A 526 15.92 40.52 -1.98
N SER A 527 17.01 39.76 -1.83
CA SER A 527 17.00 38.50 -1.08
C SER A 527 16.79 38.71 0.43
N PRO A 528 16.48 37.65 1.18
CA PRO A 528 16.60 37.64 2.63
C PRO A 528 18.03 37.92 3.10
N GLY A 529 18.22 38.06 4.41
CA GLY A 529 19.53 38.26 5.03
C GLY A 529 19.44 38.41 6.55
N PRO A 530 20.57 38.33 7.26
CA PRO A 530 20.62 38.51 8.71
C PRO A 530 20.56 40.00 9.07
N GLY A 531 20.53 40.30 10.37
CA GLY A 531 20.71 41.67 10.87
C GLY A 531 19.58 42.64 10.49
N ARG A 532 19.92 43.92 10.32
CA ARG A 532 18.98 44.98 9.92
C ARG A 532 19.17 45.36 8.45
N PRO A 533 18.10 45.75 7.73
CA PRO A 533 18.21 46.07 6.29
C PRO A 533 19.15 47.24 5.99
N GLU A 534 19.27 48.21 6.89
CA GLU A 534 20.18 49.36 6.76
C GLU A 534 21.65 48.94 6.65
N GLU A 535 22.07 47.86 7.33
CA GLU A 535 23.45 47.35 7.34
C GLU A 535 23.90 46.88 5.95
N PHE A 536 22.95 46.43 5.13
CA PHE A 536 23.18 45.95 3.77
C PHE A 536 22.80 46.99 2.71
N GLY A 537 22.38 48.19 3.12
CA GLY A 537 21.96 49.26 2.20
C GLY A 537 20.66 48.97 1.44
N VAL A 538 19.83 48.03 1.91
CA VAL A 538 18.57 47.64 1.26
C VAL A 538 17.64 48.84 1.05
N PRO A 539 17.42 49.74 2.03
CA PRO A 539 16.49 50.86 1.84
C PRO A 539 16.93 51.85 0.75
N ALA A 540 18.23 52.14 0.69
CA ALA A 540 18.80 53.05 -0.30
C ALA A 540 18.70 52.47 -1.71
N LEU A 541 18.98 51.17 -1.86
CA LEU A 541 18.86 50.44 -3.12
C LEU A 541 17.40 50.39 -3.61
N ALA A 542 16.46 50.02 -2.73
CA ALA A 542 15.04 49.93 -3.07
C ALA A 542 14.48 51.28 -3.53
N ARG A 543 14.83 52.37 -2.83
CA ARG A 543 14.41 53.73 -3.19
C ARG A 543 14.99 54.16 -4.54
N HIS A 544 16.29 53.96 -4.74
CA HIS A 544 16.96 54.31 -6.00
C HIS A 544 16.36 53.56 -7.20
N ALA A 545 16.12 52.26 -7.07
CA ALA A 545 15.49 51.46 -8.12
C ALA A 545 14.06 51.94 -8.43
N ALA A 546 13.27 52.24 -7.41
CA ALA A 546 11.91 52.73 -7.55
C ALA A 546 11.86 54.12 -8.23
N GLU A 547 12.80 55.02 -7.90
CA GLU A 547 12.96 56.35 -8.55
C GLU A 547 13.32 56.22 -10.04
N GLN A 548 14.05 55.18 -10.42
CA GLN A 548 14.38 54.85 -11.81
C GLN A 548 13.24 54.09 -12.52
N GLY A 549 12.12 53.83 -11.85
CA GLY A 549 10.99 53.08 -12.39
C GLY A 549 11.26 51.60 -12.61
N ILE A 550 12.34 51.04 -12.03
CA ILE A 550 12.67 49.62 -12.12
C ILE A 550 11.84 48.87 -11.07
N PRO A 551 11.09 47.83 -11.46
CA PRO A 551 10.37 46.99 -10.51
C PRO A 551 11.27 46.39 -9.43
N VAL A 552 10.79 46.35 -8.19
CA VAL A 552 11.51 45.80 -7.03
C VAL A 552 10.63 44.80 -6.29
N PHE A 553 11.16 43.59 -6.07
CA PHE A 553 10.54 42.61 -5.18
C PHE A 553 11.44 42.31 -3.98
N GLY A 554 10.89 42.35 -2.77
CA GLY A 554 11.62 42.02 -1.54
C GLY A 554 11.15 40.75 -0.86
N VAL A 555 12.08 39.93 -0.38
CA VAL A 555 11.78 38.75 0.46
C VAL A 555 12.45 38.91 1.82
N CYS A 556 11.69 38.74 2.90
CA CYS A 556 12.15 38.83 4.28
C CYS A 556 12.89 40.14 4.60
N LEU A 557 14.23 40.14 4.68
CA LEU A 557 15.04 41.35 4.83
C LEU A 557 14.76 42.38 3.71
N GLY A 558 14.46 41.91 2.50
CA GLY A 558 14.03 42.75 1.39
C GLY A 558 12.72 43.50 1.65
N LEU A 559 11.71 42.85 2.24
CA LEU A 559 10.46 43.52 2.66
C LEU A 559 10.75 44.56 3.74
N GLN A 560 11.54 44.18 4.73
CA GLN A 560 11.91 45.03 5.85
C GLN A 560 12.60 46.31 5.36
N GLY A 561 13.56 46.17 4.43
CA GLY A 561 14.25 47.30 3.83
C GLY A 561 13.37 48.17 2.93
N ILE A 562 12.41 47.57 2.21
CA ILE A 562 11.40 48.33 1.44
C ILE A 562 10.52 49.16 2.39
N VAL A 563 10.09 48.59 3.52
CA VAL A 563 9.28 49.34 4.50
C VAL A 563 10.06 50.53 5.05
N GLU A 564 11.32 50.35 5.44
CA GLU A 564 12.21 51.45 5.88
C GLU A 564 12.46 52.46 4.74
N ALA A 565 12.62 52.01 3.49
CA ALA A 565 12.83 52.87 2.31
C ALA A 565 11.70 53.88 2.08
N PHE A 566 10.49 53.59 2.51
CA PHE A 566 9.33 54.48 2.37
C PHE A 566 8.90 55.13 3.69
N GLY A 567 9.76 55.08 4.72
CA GLY A 567 9.56 55.77 6.01
C GLY A 567 8.78 54.96 7.04
N GLY A 568 8.61 53.65 6.83
CA GLY A 568 8.06 52.74 7.83
C GLY A 568 9.06 52.38 8.92
N VAL A 569 8.56 51.82 10.03
CA VAL A 569 9.38 51.41 11.18
C VAL A 569 9.29 49.91 11.40
N LEU A 570 10.42 49.27 11.67
CA LEU A 570 10.49 47.86 12.06
C LEU A 570 10.48 47.70 13.58
N ASP A 571 9.97 46.57 14.03
CA ASP A 571 10.01 46.15 15.42
C ASP A 571 10.51 44.70 15.55
N VAL A 572 10.78 44.25 16.76
CA VAL A 572 11.25 42.89 17.06
C VAL A 572 10.08 42.08 17.61
N LEU A 573 9.86 40.88 17.07
CA LEU A 573 8.88 39.94 17.62
C LEU A 573 9.27 39.52 19.03
N ASP A 574 8.31 39.49 19.96
CA ASP A 574 8.48 38.91 21.29
C ASP A 574 8.89 37.43 21.22
N TYR A 575 8.39 36.72 20.20
CA TYR A 575 8.75 35.34 19.90
C TYR A 575 9.34 35.22 18.48
N PRO A 576 10.65 34.95 18.34
CA PRO A 576 11.29 34.81 17.03
C PRO A 576 10.73 33.65 16.20
N MET A 577 10.50 33.89 14.91
CA MET A 577 9.94 32.92 13.97
C MET A 577 11.02 32.42 13.01
N HIS A 578 11.84 31.49 13.49
CA HIS A 578 12.94 30.86 12.73
C HIS A 578 12.61 29.41 12.37
N GLY A 579 12.34 29.13 11.08
CA GLY A 579 11.99 27.79 10.62
C GLY A 579 10.60 27.33 11.06
N LYS A 580 9.65 28.25 11.21
CA LYS A 580 8.30 27.96 11.72
C LYS A 580 7.24 28.22 10.66
N PRO A 581 6.23 27.34 10.52
CA PRO A 581 5.10 27.61 9.64
C PRO A 581 4.09 28.54 10.32
N SER A 582 3.42 29.37 9.52
CA SER A 582 2.22 30.13 9.92
C SER A 582 1.19 30.10 8.80
N LEU A 583 -0.08 30.27 9.15
CA LEU A 583 -1.13 30.56 8.17
C LEU A 583 -1.15 32.06 7.86
N VAL A 584 -1.25 32.40 6.58
CA VAL A 584 -1.29 33.77 6.06
C VAL A 584 -2.55 33.95 5.23
N ASP A 585 -3.34 34.98 5.55
CA ASP A 585 -4.49 35.44 4.78
C ASP A 585 -4.05 36.57 3.85
N HIS A 586 -4.44 36.51 2.58
CA HIS A 586 -4.05 37.50 1.58
C HIS A 586 -5.23 38.01 0.77
N ARG A 587 -5.06 39.18 0.14
CA ARG A 587 -6.12 39.83 -0.66
C ARG A 587 -6.23 39.33 -2.10
N GLY A 588 -5.36 38.42 -2.53
CA GLY A 588 -5.39 37.84 -3.88
C GLY A 588 -4.96 38.84 -4.97
N VAL A 589 -4.22 39.87 -4.57
CA VAL A 589 -3.72 40.94 -5.44
C VAL A 589 -2.22 40.78 -5.66
N GLY A 590 -1.71 41.30 -6.78
CA GLY A 590 -0.28 41.30 -7.06
C GLY A 590 0.26 39.87 -7.16
N VAL A 591 1.36 39.58 -6.46
CA VAL A 591 2.00 38.25 -6.51
C VAL A 591 1.12 37.12 -5.96
N PHE A 592 0.05 37.44 -5.23
CA PHE A 592 -0.91 36.47 -4.67
C PHE A 592 -2.06 36.09 -5.61
N GLU A 593 -2.11 36.62 -6.84
CA GLU A 593 -3.17 36.31 -7.80
C GLU A 593 -3.28 34.81 -8.09
N GLY A 594 -4.48 34.23 -7.96
CA GLY A 594 -4.73 32.80 -8.23
C GLY A 594 -4.27 31.82 -7.13
N LEU A 595 -3.67 32.30 -6.03
CA LEU A 595 -3.36 31.49 -4.86
C LEU A 595 -4.60 31.36 -3.94
N PRO A 596 -4.73 30.25 -3.18
CA PRO A 596 -5.82 30.09 -2.21
C PRO A 596 -5.69 31.13 -1.10
N GLN A 597 -6.81 31.73 -0.70
CA GLN A 597 -6.86 32.87 0.23
C GLN A 597 -6.01 32.68 1.50
N LYS A 598 -5.97 31.46 2.04
CA LYS A 598 -5.11 31.10 3.17
C LYS A 598 -3.97 30.19 2.72
N LEU A 599 -2.75 30.62 2.99
CA LEU A 599 -1.51 29.92 2.65
C LEU A 599 -0.75 29.52 3.91
N LYS A 600 -0.17 28.31 3.91
CA LYS A 600 0.84 27.91 4.89
C LYS A 600 2.21 28.30 4.37
N VAL A 601 2.95 29.12 5.13
CA VAL A 601 4.26 29.66 4.71
C VAL A 601 5.32 29.51 5.79
N GLY A 602 6.58 29.42 5.38
CA GLY A 602 7.75 29.39 6.26
C GLY A 602 8.24 30.78 6.64
N ARG A 603 8.39 31.02 7.95
CA ARG A 603 8.96 32.25 8.52
C ARG A 603 10.38 32.00 9.03
N TYR A 604 11.29 32.92 8.69
CA TYR A 604 12.67 32.99 9.20
C TYR A 604 13.05 34.42 9.57
N HIS A 605 12.26 35.05 10.43
CA HIS A 605 12.48 36.45 10.81
C HIS A 605 12.23 36.71 12.29
N SER A 606 13.01 37.65 12.83
CA SER A 606 12.78 38.27 14.14
C SER A 606 12.22 39.68 14.00
N LEU A 607 12.57 40.39 12.94
CA LEU A 607 12.11 41.73 12.65
C LEU A 607 10.80 41.68 11.85
N TYR A 608 9.93 42.65 12.06
CA TYR A 608 8.71 42.79 11.28
C TYR A 608 8.31 44.26 11.11
N ALA A 609 7.49 44.55 10.09
CA ALA A 609 6.97 45.88 9.85
C ALA A 609 5.88 46.25 10.88
N ARG A 610 6.07 47.37 11.60
CA ARG A 610 5.10 47.83 12.59
C ARG A 610 3.89 48.48 11.90
N ARG A 611 2.72 47.84 12.01
CA ARG A 611 1.47 48.31 11.38
C ARG A 611 1.13 49.78 11.64
N ALA A 612 1.24 50.23 12.90
CA ALA A 612 0.90 51.61 13.28
C ALA A 612 1.83 52.67 12.67
N ALA A 613 2.99 52.27 12.16
CA ALA A 613 3.98 53.13 11.54
C ALA A 613 4.19 52.78 10.05
N LEU A 614 3.24 52.08 9.41
CA LEU A 614 3.32 51.80 7.98
C LEU A 614 2.88 53.05 7.19
N PRO A 615 3.70 53.55 6.23
CA PRO A 615 3.37 54.75 5.48
C PRO A 615 2.19 54.51 4.53
N GLU A 616 1.36 55.53 4.30
CA GLU A 616 0.13 55.40 3.48
C GLU A 616 0.40 54.93 2.03
N CYS A 617 1.61 55.18 1.52
CA CYS A 617 2.03 54.74 0.19
C CYS A 617 2.18 53.21 0.04
N LEU A 618 2.28 52.47 1.15
CA LEU A 618 2.33 51.01 1.17
C LEU A 618 0.98 50.45 1.62
N GLU A 619 0.43 49.53 0.83
CA GLU A 619 -0.74 48.74 1.19
C GLU A 619 -0.33 47.36 1.70
N ILE A 620 -1.03 46.87 2.73
CA ILE A 620 -0.86 45.51 3.25
C ILE A 620 -1.62 44.53 2.34
N THR A 621 -0.91 43.57 1.75
CA THR A 621 -1.47 42.57 0.83
C THR A 621 -1.67 41.20 1.48
N ALA A 622 -0.93 40.90 2.55
CA ALA A 622 -1.06 39.65 3.31
C ALA A 622 -0.70 39.83 4.80
N GLU A 623 -1.35 39.05 5.66
CA GLU A 623 -1.17 39.07 7.12
C GLU A 623 -1.18 37.64 7.69
N SER A 624 -0.38 37.37 8.72
CA SER A 624 -0.39 36.09 9.43
C SER A 624 -1.47 36.03 10.52
N ASP A 625 -1.76 34.83 11.00
CA ASP A 625 -2.67 34.53 12.12
C ASP A 625 -2.35 35.26 13.43
N ASP A 626 -1.08 35.59 13.68
CA ASP A 626 -0.60 36.42 14.79
C ASP A 626 -0.64 37.94 14.50
N GLY A 627 -1.23 38.37 13.38
CA GLY A 627 -1.47 39.77 13.03
C GLY A 627 -0.28 40.52 12.44
N ILE A 628 0.81 39.81 12.13
CA ILE A 628 2.03 40.37 11.54
C ILE A 628 1.85 40.59 10.03
N ILE A 629 2.43 41.68 9.51
CA ILE A 629 2.40 42.00 8.08
C ILE A 629 3.29 41.01 7.32
N MET A 630 2.68 40.31 6.36
CA MET A 630 3.34 39.25 5.59
C MET A 630 3.51 39.59 4.11
N GLY A 631 2.81 40.60 3.61
CA GLY A 631 2.98 41.13 2.26
C GLY A 631 2.65 42.62 2.20
N VAL A 632 3.42 43.36 1.41
CA VAL A 632 3.19 44.79 1.15
C VAL A 632 3.34 45.09 -0.33
N ARG A 633 2.63 46.11 -0.81
CA ARG A 633 2.75 46.64 -2.17
C ARG A 633 2.71 48.16 -2.16
N HIS A 634 3.46 48.82 -3.02
CA HIS A 634 3.36 50.27 -3.18
C HIS A 634 2.16 50.62 -4.06
N ARG A 635 1.39 51.64 -3.67
CA ARG A 635 0.14 51.99 -4.36
C ARG A 635 0.35 52.49 -5.79
N THR A 636 1.48 53.13 -6.07
CA THR A 636 1.76 53.79 -7.37
C THR A 636 3.06 53.37 -8.05
N LEU A 637 3.97 52.69 -7.35
CA LEU A 637 5.30 52.33 -7.86
C LEU A 637 5.35 50.80 -8.02
N PRO A 638 6.17 50.25 -8.92
CA PRO A 638 6.27 48.81 -9.13
C PRO A 638 7.09 48.11 -8.03
N VAL A 639 6.68 48.28 -6.77
CA VAL A 639 7.37 47.74 -5.59
C VAL A 639 6.41 46.83 -4.83
N GLU A 640 6.83 45.61 -4.57
CA GLU A 640 6.05 44.61 -3.84
C GLU A 640 6.99 43.73 -3.00
N ALA A 641 6.52 43.17 -1.89
CA ALA A 641 7.38 42.37 -1.03
C ALA A 641 6.59 41.38 -0.17
N VAL A 642 7.27 40.33 0.27
CA VAL A 642 6.76 39.34 1.23
C VAL A 642 7.73 39.12 2.39
N GLN A 643 7.20 38.89 3.58
CA GLN A 643 8.00 38.68 4.80
C GLN A 643 8.42 37.21 4.97
N PHE A 644 7.60 36.28 4.48
CA PHE A 644 7.90 34.85 4.49
C PHE A 644 8.83 34.47 3.34
N HIS A 645 9.35 33.25 3.40
CA HIS A 645 10.26 32.70 2.39
C HIS A 645 9.47 31.82 1.41
N PRO A 646 9.15 32.31 0.18
CA PRO A 646 8.45 31.50 -0.82
C PRO A 646 9.25 30.26 -1.24
N GLU A 647 10.58 30.32 -1.17
CA GLU A 647 11.50 29.24 -1.53
C GLU A 647 11.66 28.15 -0.46
N SER A 648 11.11 28.37 0.74
CA SER A 648 11.22 27.43 1.85
C SER A 648 10.41 26.15 1.59
N LEU A 649 10.93 25.01 2.05
CA LEU A 649 10.20 23.73 2.12
C LEU A 649 8.84 23.89 2.85
N LEU A 650 8.78 24.78 3.85
CA LEU A 650 7.55 25.08 4.61
C LEU A 650 6.49 25.83 3.80
N SER A 651 6.86 26.40 2.65
CA SER A 651 6.01 27.13 1.70
C SER A 651 5.78 26.36 0.39
N GLN A 652 6.30 25.12 0.28
CA GLN A 652 6.32 24.34 -0.96
C GLN A 652 5.00 23.59 -1.24
N HIS A 653 4.07 23.55 -0.27
CA HIS A 653 2.77 22.88 -0.45
C HIS A 653 2.08 23.38 -1.73
N ASN A 654 1.70 22.45 -2.63
CA ASN A 654 1.09 22.75 -3.94
C ASN A 654 1.82 23.83 -4.77
N GLU A 655 3.15 23.93 -4.67
CA GLU A 655 4.00 24.87 -5.42
C GLU A 655 3.62 26.36 -5.25
N TYR A 656 3.02 26.75 -4.12
CA TYR A 656 2.58 28.14 -3.90
C TYR A 656 3.74 29.15 -4.02
N GLY A 657 4.91 28.82 -3.47
CA GLY A 657 6.11 29.65 -3.60
C GLY A 657 6.54 29.89 -5.05
N LEU A 658 6.56 28.84 -5.88
CA LEU A 658 6.93 28.96 -7.29
C LEU A 658 5.86 29.73 -8.08
N THR A 659 4.58 29.50 -7.78
CA THR A 659 3.46 30.23 -8.38
C THR A 659 3.54 31.73 -8.08
N LEU A 660 3.90 32.09 -6.84
CA LEU A 660 4.13 33.47 -6.43
C LEU A 660 5.24 34.13 -7.27
N ILE A 661 6.36 33.43 -7.48
CA ILE A 661 7.46 33.90 -8.35
C ILE A 661 7.04 33.98 -9.82
N ARG A 662 6.20 33.04 -10.32
CA ARG A 662 5.62 33.13 -11.68
C ARG A 662 4.75 34.37 -11.84
N ASN A 663 3.93 34.69 -10.83
CA ASN A 663 3.09 35.90 -10.82
C ASN A 663 3.94 37.16 -10.81
N LEU A 664 5.00 37.21 -10.00
CA LEU A 664 5.98 38.30 -9.98
C LEU A 664 6.54 38.56 -11.38
N ILE A 665 7.04 37.52 -12.04
CA ILE A 665 7.65 37.63 -13.37
C ILE A 665 6.61 38.01 -14.43
N ARG A 666 5.39 37.48 -14.35
CA ARG A 666 4.29 37.83 -15.26
C ARG A 666 3.87 39.29 -15.13
N GLN A 667 3.80 39.82 -13.90
CA GLN A 667 3.31 41.18 -13.65
C GLN A 667 4.37 42.24 -13.92
N TYR A 668 5.64 41.97 -13.58
CA TYR A 668 6.70 42.99 -13.59
C TYR A 668 7.78 42.75 -14.64
N GLY A 669 7.88 41.55 -15.24
CA GLY A 669 8.97 41.20 -16.15
C GLY A 669 8.90 41.79 -17.56
N ARG A 670 7.84 42.50 -17.95
CA ARG A 670 7.66 43.01 -19.34
C ARG A 670 7.57 44.53 -19.47
N VAL A 671 7.93 45.29 -18.43
CA VAL A 671 7.74 46.74 -18.41
C VAL A 671 8.90 47.49 -19.08
N ARG A 672 9.11 47.26 -20.38
CA ARG A 672 9.77 48.21 -21.30
C ARG A 672 9.19 48.05 -22.71
N GLN A 673 8.02 48.64 -22.96
CA GLN A 673 7.77 49.21 -24.28
C GLN A 673 8.33 50.63 -24.24
N GLY A 674 9.28 50.91 -25.13
CA GLY A 674 9.87 52.24 -25.30
C GLY A 674 8.87 53.28 -25.79
#